data_AF-A0A2P6MPS3-F1
#
_entry.id   AF-A0A2P6MPS3-F1
#
_cell.length_a   1.000
_cell.length_b   1.000
_cell.length_c   1.000
_cell.angle_alpha   90.00
_cell.angle_beta   90.00
_cell.angle_gamma   90.00
#
_symmetry.space_group_name_H-M   'P 1'
#
loop_
_entity.id
_entity.type
_entity.pdbx_description
1 polymer ?
#
loop_
_entity_poly.entity_id
_entity_poly.type
_entity_poly.pdbx_seq_one_letter_code
_entity_poly.pdbx_strand_id
1 'polypeptide(L)'
;MINHILCLSFLFLLSLSCTVYIDGQNGEDTPSCGSSNSPCKTITNDVKSLSLCLSSGEYEVQEQIPAQMQWTGAGEIPTLLCKPDQQIRSECTNQSTAIEWHNITLRDCSVNQTSCSNVHITSSTFSNTNIQNWNLYSRPRDLNSIHRIDNVTITHCAFHHSLLNFLTSESPLTINGNLFNSSALLLYSVGEITKLNGERIIHFENNIMNAKSALGLNIQSFGTFVTTLNIINNSHTFFLSDDQPTPSRTDFLFFSFIIFEAGDTERASENPIRFNLIENRLPNVTMHCNPSLSVPEFQASDNNISLLSIHWTATPTYPNVNSSIVRFQRNQITSVEISLDNDSGRRFSHTTHFVFHHNFIRVLSLVCPAVSQYTIDFSHNDIMTAVIFKNFIGGPNTNDLLVHNRFKALSLSYSYSSFSSHSESLVITNNTFEVTEFRFLYPYSLTKFRIFLRDNVWNNELQLPNYVTGLKVNSIGCQLYLSNNLFSNFSGGAVILSAEKSHFFFDRISVKGCNGGISISSVLGIIHINNSDISHNAEQSEGGLALYGSLSNVTIYNCTLYNNESPHGSAISSSMKMSHINFNITDYSVVVISGPCETGNNSMTCGEERYMDVSESAAFLMWSCRPCENGKYIIGGGRMEREEKSGIECKLCPAGASCQSGLTPQAKGRYWCGVNNREELQCLLCPSDYCKKESHDWHNSCLGNREGVLCGTCAANYTLGFFTSSCLPTSECKSQWMALFCIIPIFYFIILVLLPIGDGSIWKSTSYFIQTVPLLISQGQRDQVISILASIFFNPSATTGLFRGVCIGQVDYVEMQMLSLYIPLATLFVLSLACIFIFIYHRVQERWTSSRRSYQALVMLEYINGDTELESGTTGVGEKRTVMSRCTAGLITAFLLIYGGLVSTCLKLLFC
;
A
#
# COMPACT_ATOMS: atom_id res chain seq x y z
N MET A 1 58.19 21.02 -17.12
CA MET A 1 57.54 21.20 -15.80
C MET A 1 58.55 21.48 -14.68
N ILE A 2 59.61 20.69 -14.52
CA ILE A 2 60.62 20.89 -13.45
C ILE A 2 61.39 22.23 -13.58
N ASN A 3 61.71 22.69 -14.80
CA ASN A 3 62.37 23.99 -15.01
C ASN A 3 61.48 25.22 -14.77
N HIS A 4 60.15 25.09 -14.80
CA HIS A 4 59.24 26.19 -14.44
C HIS A 4 59.03 26.29 -12.93
N ILE A 5 59.11 25.15 -12.21
CA ILE A 5 59.06 25.13 -10.74
C ILE A 5 60.34 25.75 -10.16
N LEU A 6 61.52 25.46 -10.74
CA LEU A 6 62.79 26.06 -10.33
C LEU A 6 62.87 27.56 -10.61
N CYS A 7 62.24 28.04 -11.69
CA CYS A 7 62.19 29.46 -12.00
C CYS A 7 61.18 30.21 -11.10
N LEU A 8 60.05 29.58 -10.73
CA LEU A 8 59.10 30.15 -9.77
C LEU A 8 59.62 30.12 -8.32
N SER A 9 60.40 29.11 -7.92
CA SER A 9 61.05 29.11 -6.60
C SER A 9 62.15 30.15 -6.48
N PHE A 10 62.84 30.49 -7.60
CA PHE A 10 63.81 31.58 -7.63
C PHE A 10 63.15 32.97 -7.67
N LEU A 11 61.95 33.08 -8.25
CA LEU A 11 61.12 34.30 -8.21
C LEU A 11 60.43 34.52 -6.86
N PHE A 12 60.11 33.46 -6.10
CA PHE A 12 59.60 33.57 -4.73
C PHE A 12 60.68 33.93 -3.68
N LEU A 13 61.96 33.80 -4.04
CA LEU A 13 63.10 34.24 -3.23
C LEU A 13 63.46 35.72 -3.46
N LEU A 14 62.72 36.46 -4.30
CA LEU A 14 62.81 37.92 -4.38
C LEU A 14 62.12 38.56 -3.17
N SER A 15 62.82 38.48 -2.05
CA SER A 15 62.89 39.44 -0.95
C SER A 15 61.78 40.51 -0.89
N LEU A 16 60.75 40.24 -0.08
CA LEU A 16 60.36 41.25 0.91
C LEU A 16 61.59 41.42 1.81
N SER A 17 62.39 42.45 1.53
CA SER A 17 63.55 42.77 2.35
C SER A 17 63.05 43.26 3.71
N CYS A 18 63.12 42.41 4.73
CA CYS A 18 62.96 42.85 6.11
C CYS A 18 64.00 43.93 6.40
N THR A 19 63.58 45.02 7.04
CA THR A 19 64.51 46.09 7.41
C THR A 19 65.32 45.71 8.64
N VAL A 20 64.79 44.86 9.53
CA VAL A 20 65.47 44.45 10.77
C VAL A 20 65.36 42.95 11.07
N TYR A 21 66.50 42.33 11.35
CA TYR A 21 66.66 40.92 11.74
C TYR A 21 66.77 40.77 13.26
N ILE A 22 65.98 39.85 13.83
CA ILE A 22 65.98 39.53 15.26
C ILE A 22 66.25 38.03 15.45
N ASP A 23 67.18 37.73 16.36
CA ASP A 23 67.55 36.38 16.79
C ASP A 23 67.67 36.33 18.30
N GLY A 24 66.67 35.71 18.95
CA GLY A 24 66.62 35.60 20.41
C GLY A 24 67.76 34.76 21.02
N GLN A 25 68.42 33.92 20.22
CA GLN A 25 69.52 33.06 20.68
C GLN A 25 70.89 33.68 20.43
N ASN A 26 71.13 34.21 19.23
CA ASN A 26 72.45 34.69 18.80
C ASN A 26 72.56 36.22 18.68
N GLY A 27 71.47 36.95 18.87
CA GLY A 27 71.45 38.40 18.80
C GLY A 27 71.98 39.09 20.06
N GLU A 28 72.40 40.35 19.90
CA GLU A 28 72.73 41.27 20.99
C GLU A 28 72.04 42.62 20.77
N ASP A 29 71.40 43.14 21.82
CA ASP A 29 70.70 44.42 21.77
C ASP A 29 71.69 45.59 21.87
N THR A 30 72.28 45.96 20.74
CA THR A 30 73.13 47.16 20.59
C THR A 30 72.42 48.21 19.74
N PRO A 31 72.80 49.51 19.82
CA PRO A 31 72.19 50.55 18.98
C PRO A 31 72.35 50.33 17.46
N SER A 32 73.24 49.43 17.04
CA SER A 32 73.49 49.06 15.64
C SER A 32 72.98 47.67 15.26
N CYS A 33 72.25 46.99 16.15
CA CYS A 33 71.70 45.66 15.85
C CYS A 33 70.60 45.76 14.78
N GLY A 34 70.32 44.63 14.12
CA GLY A 34 69.22 44.50 13.17
C GLY A 34 69.63 44.17 11.74
N SER A 35 70.92 44.07 11.45
CA SER A 35 71.38 43.49 10.18
C SER A 35 71.39 41.96 10.25
N SER A 36 71.33 41.27 9.11
CA SER A 36 71.43 39.80 9.06
C SER A 36 72.73 39.25 9.70
N ASN A 37 73.81 40.04 9.76
CA ASN A 37 75.09 39.62 10.35
C ASN A 37 75.21 40.00 11.83
N SER A 38 74.33 40.86 12.34
CA SER A 38 74.32 41.34 13.73
C SER A 38 72.86 41.54 14.16
N PRO A 39 72.07 40.46 14.33
CA PRO A 39 70.66 40.56 14.66
C PRO A 39 70.45 41.11 16.09
N CYS A 40 69.32 41.77 16.32
CA CYS A 40 68.92 42.14 17.68
C CYS A 40 68.48 40.92 18.47
N LYS A 41 68.57 40.96 19.79
CA LYS A 41 68.13 39.86 20.67
C LYS A 41 66.64 39.96 21.01
N THR A 42 66.14 41.17 21.24
CA THR A 42 64.77 41.43 21.67
C THR A 42 64.04 42.41 20.73
N ILE A 43 62.70 42.42 20.80
CA ILE A 43 61.86 43.38 20.07
C ILE A 43 61.84 44.69 20.86
N THR A 44 62.79 45.59 20.58
CA THR A 44 62.91 46.89 21.27
C THR A 44 61.97 47.95 20.67
N ASN A 45 61.68 49.02 21.43
CA ASN A 45 60.74 50.08 21.04
C ASN A 45 61.10 50.78 19.71
N ASP A 46 62.40 50.92 19.43
CA ASP A 46 62.89 51.67 18.25
C ASP A 46 62.68 50.93 16.93
N VAL A 47 62.37 49.63 17.00
CA VAL A 47 62.24 48.72 15.84
C VAL A 47 60.76 48.40 15.53
N LYS A 48 59.83 48.87 16.37
CA LYS A 48 58.40 48.53 16.25
C LYS A 48 57.69 49.12 15.03
N SER A 49 58.30 50.10 14.38
CA SER A 49 57.82 50.76 13.16
C SER A 49 58.38 50.16 11.86
N LEU A 50 59.23 49.13 11.96
CA LEU A 50 60.00 48.54 10.85
C LEU A 50 59.54 47.11 10.55
N SER A 51 59.83 46.60 9.35
CA SER A 51 59.53 45.22 8.95
C SER A 51 60.54 44.24 9.57
N LEU A 52 60.02 43.29 10.34
CA LEU A 52 60.84 42.37 11.14
C LEU A 52 60.98 41.00 10.48
N CYS A 53 62.22 40.52 10.43
CA CYS A 53 62.57 39.13 10.14
C CYS A 53 62.95 38.43 11.45
N LEU A 54 62.10 37.51 11.90
CA LEU A 54 62.29 36.75 13.12
C LEU A 54 62.95 35.40 12.80
N SER A 55 64.00 35.03 13.52
CA SER A 55 64.50 33.64 13.55
C SER A 55 63.82 32.85 14.68
N SER A 56 64.08 31.55 14.75
CA SER A 56 63.48 30.68 15.77
C SER A 56 63.77 31.14 17.19
N GLY A 57 62.73 31.20 18.00
CA GLY A 57 62.83 31.59 19.40
C GLY A 57 61.48 32.00 19.98
N GLU A 58 61.50 32.23 21.29
CA GLU A 58 60.38 32.85 22.01
C GLU A 58 60.71 34.32 22.27
N TYR A 59 59.79 35.21 21.91
CA TYR A 59 59.94 36.66 22.02
C TYR A 59 58.85 37.23 22.90
N GLU A 60 59.22 37.95 23.96
CA GLU A 60 58.27 38.61 24.85
C GLU A 60 57.84 39.97 24.27
N VAL A 61 56.54 40.17 24.06
CA VAL A 61 55.96 41.43 23.59
C VAL A 61 55.35 42.16 24.77
N GLN A 62 55.83 43.37 25.04
CA GLN A 62 55.35 44.18 26.18
C GLN A 62 54.19 45.10 25.80
N GLU A 63 54.44 46.19 25.06
CA GLU A 63 53.43 47.25 24.85
C GLU A 63 52.84 47.31 23.45
N GLN A 64 53.63 46.96 22.43
CA GLN A 64 53.22 47.11 21.03
C GLN A 64 53.79 45.98 20.20
N ILE A 65 52.93 45.38 19.39
CA ILE A 65 53.27 44.35 18.41
C ILE A 65 53.58 45.02 17.06
N PRO A 66 54.70 44.67 16.41
CA PRO A 66 55.06 45.21 15.10
C PRO A 66 54.04 44.82 14.02
N ALA A 67 53.70 45.78 13.16
CA ALA A 67 52.70 45.57 12.10
C ALA A 67 53.20 44.60 11.01
N GLN A 68 54.50 44.61 10.70
CA GLN A 68 55.09 43.76 9.65
C GLN A 68 56.09 42.78 10.26
N MET A 69 55.79 41.49 10.21
CA MET A 69 56.61 40.41 10.76
C MET A 69 56.61 39.18 9.87
N GLN A 70 57.79 38.61 9.67
CA GLN A 70 57.98 37.40 8.89
C GLN A 70 59.02 36.48 9.51
N TRP A 71 58.81 35.18 9.45
CA TRP A 71 59.84 34.20 9.79
C TRP A 71 60.90 34.07 8.68
N THR A 72 62.16 34.06 9.09
CA THR A 72 63.35 33.93 8.21
C THR A 72 63.45 32.58 7.48
N GLY A 73 62.66 31.58 7.86
CA GLY A 73 62.67 30.24 7.26
C GLY A 73 63.72 29.29 7.84
N ALA A 74 64.51 29.74 8.82
CA ALA A 74 65.48 28.92 9.53
C ALA A 74 64.91 28.46 10.89
N GLY A 75 64.96 27.15 11.16
CA GLY A 75 64.58 26.51 12.44
C GLY A 75 63.08 26.28 12.67
N GLU A 76 62.61 26.39 13.92
CA GLU A 76 61.19 26.38 14.28
C GLU A 76 60.52 27.75 14.08
N ILE A 77 59.20 27.75 13.90
CA ILE A 77 58.40 28.97 13.76
C ILE A 77 58.51 29.82 15.04
N PRO A 78 58.82 31.12 14.96
CA PRO A 78 58.98 31.99 16.12
C PRO A 78 57.66 32.15 16.87
N THR A 79 57.75 32.15 18.20
CA THR A 79 56.59 32.34 19.10
C THR A 79 56.69 33.67 19.83
N LEU A 80 55.67 34.49 19.70
CA LEU A 80 55.52 35.75 20.42
C LEU A 80 54.58 35.53 21.62
N LEU A 81 55.12 35.77 22.81
CA LEU A 81 54.43 35.65 24.09
C LEU A 81 54.05 37.03 24.60
N CYS A 82 52.77 37.21 24.91
CA CYS A 82 52.26 38.44 25.49
C CYS A 82 51.98 38.24 26.98
N LYS A 83 52.13 39.31 27.78
CA LYS A 83 51.77 39.23 29.20
C LYS A 83 50.26 39.11 29.38
N PRO A 84 49.79 38.21 30.26
CA PRO A 84 48.38 38.14 30.63
C PRO A 84 47.89 39.51 31.12
N ASP A 85 46.65 39.87 30.78
CA ASP A 85 45.96 41.11 31.18
C ASP A 85 46.53 42.43 30.62
N GLN A 86 47.58 42.39 29.79
CA GLN A 86 48.11 43.58 29.12
C GLN A 86 47.47 43.75 27.74
N GLN A 87 46.87 44.92 27.50
CA GLN A 87 46.40 45.29 26.16
C GLN A 87 47.57 45.80 25.33
N ILE A 88 47.82 45.13 24.20
CA ILE A 88 48.90 45.42 23.27
C ILE A 88 48.33 46.14 22.06
N ARG A 89 49.04 47.13 21.53
CA ARG A 89 48.62 47.85 20.32
C ARG A 89 49.41 47.40 19.10
N SER A 90 48.81 47.50 17.92
CA SER A 90 49.51 47.36 16.63
C SER A 90 49.28 48.62 15.83
N GLU A 91 50.30 49.45 15.68
CA GLU A 91 50.19 50.73 14.96
C GLU A 91 50.90 50.65 13.61
N CYS A 92 50.19 51.05 12.57
CA CYS A 92 50.73 51.28 11.25
C CYS A 92 51.30 52.70 11.15
N THR A 93 52.52 52.83 10.63
CA THR A 93 53.16 54.13 10.39
C THR A 93 52.82 54.66 8.99
N ASN A 94 53.16 55.92 8.69
CA ASN A 94 52.98 56.50 7.35
C ASN A 94 53.65 55.70 6.21
N GLN A 95 54.59 54.81 6.53
CA GLN A 95 55.29 53.94 5.56
C GLN A 95 54.65 52.56 5.41
N SER A 96 53.87 52.10 6.39
CA SER A 96 53.25 50.77 6.43
C SER A 96 51.74 50.92 6.64
N THR A 97 50.92 50.62 5.64
CA THR A 97 49.45 50.73 5.77
C THR A 97 48.79 49.42 6.18
N ALA A 98 49.57 48.34 6.33
CA ALA A 98 49.10 46.98 6.50
C ALA A 98 49.73 46.28 7.70
N ILE A 99 48.93 45.44 8.38
CA ILE A 99 49.44 44.34 9.19
C ILE A 99 49.83 43.22 8.22
N GLU A 100 51.09 42.79 8.23
CA GLU A 100 51.62 41.71 7.40
C GLU A 100 52.33 40.70 8.30
N TRP A 101 51.62 39.63 8.65
CA TRP A 101 52.14 38.58 9.54
C TRP A 101 52.25 37.26 8.77
N HIS A 102 53.48 36.79 8.62
CA HIS A 102 53.79 35.62 7.81
C HIS A 102 54.59 34.58 8.60
N ASN A 103 54.04 33.37 8.76
CA ASN A 103 54.68 32.26 9.46
C ASN A 103 55.13 32.59 10.89
N ILE A 104 54.22 33.11 11.72
CA ILE A 104 54.51 33.40 13.14
C ILE A 104 53.51 32.70 14.07
N THR A 105 53.88 32.52 15.34
CA THR A 105 52.97 32.05 16.38
C THR A 105 52.73 33.15 17.41
N LEU A 106 51.46 33.46 17.70
CA LEU A 106 51.04 34.38 18.76
C LEU A 106 50.34 33.62 19.88
N ARG A 107 50.76 33.86 21.13
CA ARG A 107 50.19 33.17 22.29
C ARG A 107 49.90 34.15 23.43
N ASP A 108 48.71 34.00 24.01
CA ASP A 108 48.22 34.77 25.17
C ASP A 108 48.17 36.28 24.92
N CYS A 109 47.95 36.68 23.66
CA CYS A 109 47.97 38.08 23.23
C CYS A 109 46.58 38.72 23.19
N SER A 110 46.47 39.96 23.70
CA SER A 110 45.26 40.78 23.57
C SER A 110 45.60 42.05 22.79
N VAL A 111 45.42 42.00 21.47
CA VAL A 111 45.74 43.09 20.56
C VAL A 111 44.51 43.99 20.38
N ASN A 112 44.55 45.20 20.92
CA ASN A 112 43.48 46.19 20.85
C ASN A 112 43.91 47.39 19.99
N GLN A 113 42.98 47.87 19.15
CA GLN A 113 43.12 49.06 18.30
C GLN A 113 44.26 48.97 17.28
N THR A 114 43.89 48.76 16.02
CA THR A 114 44.83 48.80 14.89
C THR A 114 44.59 50.09 14.09
N SER A 115 45.62 50.92 13.92
CA SER A 115 45.56 52.08 12.99
C SER A 115 45.79 51.69 11.52
N CYS A 116 45.83 50.39 11.24
CA CYS A 116 46.11 49.83 9.93
C CYS A 116 44.87 49.77 9.03
N SER A 117 45.05 50.13 7.76
CA SER A 117 44.02 50.02 6.74
C SER A 117 43.92 48.61 6.18
N ASN A 118 44.98 47.82 6.17
CA ASN A 118 44.96 46.45 5.63
C ASN A 118 45.44 45.42 6.65
N VAL A 119 44.95 44.19 6.54
CA VAL A 119 45.35 43.05 7.37
C VAL A 119 45.61 41.85 6.46
N HIS A 120 46.85 41.41 6.42
CA HIS A 120 47.33 40.25 5.67
C HIS A 120 48.03 39.30 6.65
N ILE A 121 47.36 38.19 6.99
CA ILE A 121 47.90 37.18 7.89
C ILE A 121 47.95 35.87 7.13
N THR A 122 49.12 35.25 7.04
CA THR A 122 49.28 33.98 6.32
C THR A 122 50.08 32.97 7.11
N SER A 123 49.65 31.71 7.07
CA SER A 123 50.41 30.55 7.59
C SER A 123 50.85 30.72 9.06
N SER A 124 50.04 31.42 9.86
CA SER A 124 50.36 31.81 11.24
C SER A 124 49.46 31.10 12.25
N THR A 125 49.97 30.91 13.47
CA THR A 125 49.24 30.20 14.54
C THR A 125 48.89 31.15 15.68
N PHE A 126 47.67 31.07 16.18
CA PHE A 126 47.15 31.90 17.26
C PHE A 126 46.61 31.01 18.36
N SER A 127 47.08 31.19 19.59
CA SER A 127 46.64 30.43 20.76
C SER A 127 46.24 31.38 21.87
N ASN A 128 45.01 31.23 22.37
CA ASN A 128 44.46 32.09 23.44
C ASN A 128 44.66 33.58 23.14
N THR A 129 44.46 33.96 21.86
CA THR A 129 44.77 35.29 21.36
C THR A 129 43.49 36.01 20.94
N ASN A 130 43.34 37.26 21.37
CA ASN A 130 42.24 38.13 21.04
C ASN A 130 42.74 39.32 20.22
N ILE A 131 42.23 39.49 19.00
CA ILE A 131 42.59 40.60 18.11
C ILE A 131 41.32 41.39 17.82
N GLN A 132 41.30 42.66 18.23
CA GLN A 132 40.15 43.54 18.08
C GLN A 132 40.60 44.94 17.64
N ASN A 133 40.07 45.45 16.53
CA ASN A 133 40.22 46.88 16.19
C ASN A 133 39.08 47.73 16.76
N TRP A 134 38.03 47.12 17.31
CA TRP A 134 36.88 47.80 17.90
C TRP A 134 36.29 47.00 19.07
N ASN A 135 35.66 47.70 20.02
CA ASN A 135 35.07 47.10 21.22
C ASN A 135 33.58 46.86 21.01
N LEU A 136 33.10 45.63 21.28
CA LEU A 136 31.70 45.22 21.12
C LEU A 136 30.70 46.05 21.97
N TYR A 137 31.17 46.70 23.04
CA TYR A 137 30.33 47.49 23.94
C TYR A 137 30.15 48.97 23.52
N SER A 138 30.84 49.41 22.45
CA SER A 138 30.69 50.75 21.90
C SER A 138 29.29 50.93 21.30
N ARG A 139 28.60 52.04 21.60
CA ARG A 139 27.26 52.28 21.02
C ARG A 139 27.39 52.52 19.51
N PRO A 140 26.40 52.14 18.69
CA PRO A 140 26.44 52.32 17.23
C PRO A 140 26.71 53.76 16.76
N ARG A 141 26.36 54.78 17.58
CA ARG A 141 26.63 56.19 17.29
C ARG A 141 28.12 56.55 17.27
N ASP A 142 28.97 55.73 17.90
CA ASP A 142 30.42 55.95 17.97
C ASP A 142 31.18 55.24 16.83
N LEU A 143 30.50 54.50 15.93
CA LEU A 143 31.15 53.74 14.84
C LEU A 143 31.80 54.62 13.77
N ASN A 144 31.42 55.89 13.68
CA ASN A 144 31.98 56.83 12.70
C ASN A 144 33.37 57.35 13.08
N SER A 145 33.80 57.22 14.34
CA SER A 145 35.12 57.65 14.81
C SER A 145 36.15 56.51 14.86
N ILE A 146 35.73 55.27 14.57
CA ILE A 146 36.59 54.08 14.62
C ILE A 146 37.23 53.84 13.25
N HIS A 147 38.54 53.56 13.24
CA HIS A 147 39.28 53.23 12.03
C HIS A 147 38.79 51.92 11.42
N ARG A 148 38.49 51.93 10.12
CA ARG A 148 37.96 50.79 9.36
C ARG A 148 39.09 50.08 8.62
N ILE A 149 38.99 48.76 8.48
CA ILE A 149 39.95 47.96 7.72
C ILE A 149 39.42 47.80 6.28
N ASP A 150 40.22 48.22 5.31
CA ASP A 150 39.98 48.21 3.87
C ASP A 150 40.37 46.94 3.14
N ASN A 151 41.12 46.03 3.75
CA ASN A 151 41.32 44.71 3.17
C ASN A 151 41.69 43.73 4.27
N VAL A 152 41.04 42.58 4.31
CA VAL A 152 41.35 41.51 5.25
C VAL A 152 41.59 40.23 4.45
N THR A 153 42.81 39.73 4.53
CA THR A 153 43.23 38.46 3.94
C THR A 153 43.83 37.58 5.04
N ILE A 154 43.15 36.49 5.39
CA ILE A 154 43.62 35.52 6.38
C ILE A 154 43.68 34.16 5.70
N THR A 155 44.89 33.61 5.52
CA THR A 155 45.05 32.37 4.77
C THR A 155 45.97 31.36 5.45
N HIS A 156 45.59 30.08 5.43
CA HIS A 156 46.39 28.98 5.96
C HIS A 156 46.77 29.12 7.45
N CYS A 157 45.99 29.85 8.24
CA CYS A 157 46.26 30.08 9.66
C CYS A 157 45.58 29.05 10.58
N ALA A 158 46.11 28.86 11.77
CA ALA A 158 45.53 28.01 12.81
C ALA A 158 45.14 28.85 14.05
N PHE A 159 43.88 28.75 14.48
CA PHE A 159 43.32 29.49 15.61
C PHE A 159 42.88 28.51 16.69
N HIS A 160 43.41 28.68 17.89
CA HIS A 160 43.11 27.88 19.07
C HIS A 160 42.64 28.80 20.20
N HIS A 161 41.41 28.63 20.68
CA HIS A 161 40.82 29.48 21.74
C HIS A 161 40.99 30.99 21.48
N SER A 162 40.89 31.39 20.20
CA SER A 162 41.22 32.75 19.77
C SER A 162 39.97 33.48 19.24
N LEU A 163 39.94 34.80 19.44
CA LEU A 163 38.87 35.67 18.97
C LEU A 163 39.46 36.72 18.03
N LEU A 164 38.92 36.81 16.83
CA LEU A 164 39.26 37.86 15.87
C LEU A 164 38.01 38.69 15.65
N ASN A 165 38.08 39.98 15.92
CA ASN A 165 36.95 40.90 15.82
C ASN A 165 37.35 42.15 15.02
N PHE A 166 36.92 42.22 13.76
CA PHE A 166 37.28 43.32 12.87
C PHE A 166 36.09 44.17 12.44
N LEU A 167 36.28 45.49 12.44
CA LEU A 167 35.45 46.47 11.75
C LEU A 167 36.07 46.77 10.38
N THR A 168 35.37 46.40 9.33
CA THR A 168 35.79 46.46 7.92
C THR A 168 34.99 47.52 7.15
N SER A 169 35.58 48.06 6.09
CA SER A 169 34.87 48.87 5.09
C SER A 169 34.18 47.96 4.05
N GLU A 170 33.58 48.55 3.01
CA GLU A 170 32.90 47.83 1.91
C GLU A 170 33.88 47.17 0.91
N SER A 171 34.96 46.60 1.43
CA SER A 171 36.08 46.08 0.67
C SER A 171 36.11 44.54 0.63
N PRO A 172 36.84 43.95 -0.34
CA PRO A 172 36.99 42.50 -0.44
C PRO A 172 37.57 41.89 0.83
N LEU A 173 37.09 40.69 1.16
CA LEU A 173 37.51 39.93 2.34
C LEU A 173 37.80 38.50 1.89
N THR A 174 38.96 37.97 2.26
CA THR A 174 39.37 36.60 1.91
C THR A 174 39.84 35.83 3.13
N ILE A 175 39.12 34.77 3.47
CA ILE A 175 39.43 33.84 4.57
C ILE A 175 39.53 32.44 3.97
N ASN A 176 40.75 31.96 3.73
CA ASN A 176 40.97 30.72 2.96
C ASN A 176 41.91 29.72 3.66
N GLY A 177 41.50 28.46 3.79
CA GLY A 177 42.39 27.38 4.23
C GLY A 177 42.76 27.41 5.71
N ASN A 178 41.94 28.04 6.56
CA ASN A 178 42.24 28.19 7.99
C ASN A 178 41.67 27.05 8.84
N LEU A 179 42.30 26.79 9.98
CA LEU A 179 41.81 25.88 11.02
C LEU A 179 41.29 26.70 12.22
N PHE A 180 40.01 26.58 12.52
CA PHE A 180 39.40 27.17 13.71
C PHE A 180 39.12 26.09 14.74
N ASN A 181 39.69 26.24 15.95
CA ASN A 181 39.48 25.33 17.05
C ASN A 181 39.06 26.10 18.31
N SER A 182 37.81 25.93 18.73
CA SER A 182 37.21 26.70 19.81
C SER A 182 37.45 28.21 19.65
N SER A 183 37.40 28.69 18.41
CA SER A 183 37.80 30.05 18.03
C SER A 183 36.70 30.75 17.26
N ALA A 184 36.64 32.07 17.35
CA ALA A 184 35.61 32.87 16.70
C ALA A 184 36.21 33.95 15.79
N LEU A 185 35.66 34.09 14.59
CA LEU A 185 35.91 35.22 13.71
C LEU A 185 34.62 36.03 13.59
N LEU A 186 34.65 37.26 14.09
CA LEU A 186 33.54 38.21 14.04
C LEU A 186 33.95 39.38 13.15
N LEU A 187 33.18 39.62 12.11
CA LEU A 187 33.44 40.67 11.14
C LEU A 187 32.23 41.57 11.06
N TYR A 188 32.46 42.84 11.35
CA TYR A 188 31.47 43.88 11.27
C TYR A 188 31.83 44.78 10.10
N SER A 189 30.87 45.07 9.24
CA SER A 189 31.06 45.98 8.12
C SER A 189 30.04 47.08 8.21
N VAL A 190 30.48 48.32 7.98
CA VAL A 190 29.59 49.49 7.96
C VAL A 190 29.84 50.28 6.69
N GLY A 191 28.78 50.52 5.92
CA GLY A 191 28.85 51.25 4.66
C GLY A 191 29.37 52.68 4.81
N GLU A 192 29.97 53.20 3.74
CA GLU A 192 30.39 54.60 3.65
C GLU A 192 29.33 55.43 2.92
N ILE A 193 28.83 56.50 3.55
CA ILE A 193 27.83 57.40 2.93
C ILE A 193 28.35 58.00 1.61
N THR A 194 29.67 58.09 1.45
CA THR A 194 30.33 58.67 0.27
C THR A 194 30.47 57.70 -0.91
N LYS A 195 30.38 56.38 -0.70
CA LYS A 195 30.47 55.36 -1.75
C LYS A 195 29.09 54.72 -1.95
N LEU A 196 28.29 55.34 -2.81
CA LEU A 196 26.94 54.86 -3.05
C LEU A 196 26.94 53.61 -3.95
N ASN A 197 27.86 53.44 -4.91
CA ASN A 197 27.84 52.30 -5.84
C ASN A 197 29.14 51.49 -5.78
N GLY A 198 29.03 50.16 -5.86
CA GLY A 198 30.18 49.25 -5.93
C GLY A 198 29.81 47.78 -5.79
N GLU A 199 30.82 46.91 -5.87
CA GLU A 199 30.70 45.47 -5.63
C GLU A 199 31.75 45.03 -4.59
N ARG A 200 31.33 44.19 -3.65
CA ARG A 200 32.19 43.55 -2.65
C ARG A 200 32.04 42.05 -2.76
N ILE A 201 33.16 41.36 -2.70
CA ILE A 201 33.20 39.91 -2.68
C ILE A 201 33.85 39.46 -1.37
N ILE A 202 33.16 38.58 -0.66
CA ILE A 202 33.62 37.93 0.56
C ILE A 202 33.82 36.45 0.28
N HIS A 203 35.06 35.98 0.38
CA HIS A 203 35.44 34.58 0.21
C HIS A 203 35.71 33.94 1.57
N PHE A 204 34.95 32.90 1.91
CA PHE A 204 35.20 32.01 3.04
C PHE A 204 35.33 30.59 2.51
N GLU A 205 36.57 30.15 2.28
CA GLU A 205 36.84 28.96 1.48
C GLU A 205 37.80 27.98 2.16
N ASN A 206 37.59 26.68 1.97
CA ASN A 206 38.51 25.62 2.40
C ASN A 206 38.86 25.65 3.90
N ASN A 207 38.02 26.20 4.76
CA ASN A 207 38.30 26.28 6.20
C ASN A 207 37.81 25.01 6.92
N ILE A 208 38.52 24.64 7.99
CA ILE A 208 38.19 23.52 8.88
C ILE A 208 37.79 24.11 10.23
N MET A 209 36.62 23.73 10.74
CA MET A 209 36.09 24.16 12.03
C MET A 209 35.94 22.98 12.98
N ASN A 210 36.45 23.12 14.20
CA ASN A 210 36.23 22.16 15.28
C ASN A 210 35.14 22.67 16.23
N ALA A 211 34.77 21.83 17.20
CA ALA A 211 33.81 22.19 18.23
C ALA A 211 34.10 23.55 18.90
N LYS A 212 33.03 24.28 19.20
CA LYS A 212 32.98 25.64 19.76
C LYS A 212 33.59 26.71 18.86
N SER A 213 33.67 26.47 17.55
CA SER A 213 34.11 27.49 16.60
C SER A 213 32.92 28.22 15.99
N ALA A 214 33.05 29.53 15.80
CA ALA A 214 31.98 30.37 15.27
C ALA A 214 32.49 31.35 14.21
N LEU A 215 31.68 31.58 13.18
CA LEU A 215 31.87 32.66 12.23
C LEU A 215 30.67 33.59 12.30
N GLY A 216 30.91 34.87 12.59
CA GLY A 216 29.89 35.91 12.57
C GLY A 216 30.23 36.96 11.54
N LEU A 217 29.37 37.18 10.55
CA LEU A 217 29.45 38.34 9.66
C LEU A 217 28.23 39.23 9.92
N ASN A 218 28.45 40.49 10.27
CA ASN A 218 27.41 41.50 10.40
C ASN A 218 27.71 42.64 9.42
N ILE A 219 26.95 42.70 8.33
CA ILE A 219 27.18 43.63 7.23
C ILE A 219 26.07 44.66 7.21
N GLN A 220 26.45 45.91 7.39
CA GLN A 220 25.60 47.07 7.18
C GLN A 220 26.03 47.76 5.88
N SER A 221 25.16 47.82 4.88
CA SER A 221 25.46 48.31 3.53
C SER A 221 24.39 49.29 3.06
N PHE A 222 24.74 50.19 2.15
CA PHE A 222 23.74 50.98 1.41
C PHE A 222 23.17 50.16 0.25
N GLY A 223 21.90 50.40 -0.09
CA GLY A 223 21.12 49.59 -1.03
C GLY A 223 21.61 49.55 -2.49
N THR A 224 22.56 50.41 -2.85
CA THR A 224 23.16 50.52 -4.18
C THR A 224 24.49 49.77 -4.30
N PHE A 225 24.95 49.14 -3.23
CA PHE A 225 26.19 48.36 -3.18
C PHE A 225 25.88 46.85 -3.20
N VAL A 226 26.48 46.11 -4.12
CA VAL A 226 26.24 44.66 -4.28
C VAL A 226 27.27 43.86 -3.47
N THR A 227 26.82 43.03 -2.53
CA THR A 227 27.67 42.15 -1.73
C THR A 227 27.47 40.69 -2.15
N THR A 228 28.54 40.07 -2.64
CA THR A 228 28.61 38.64 -2.96
C THR A 228 29.34 37.90 -1.84
N LEU A 229 28.67 36.96 -1.19
CA LEU A 229 29.24 36.10 -0.15
C LEU A 229 29.38 34.67 -0.66
N ASN A 230 30.63 34.22 -0.78
CA ASN A 230 31.00 32.89 -1.23
C ASN A 230 31.49 32.06 -0.04
N ILE A 231 30.73 31.04 0.31
CA ILE A 231 31.09 30.05 1.33
C ILE A 231 31.26 28.71 0.62
N ILE A 232 32.52 28.31 0.42
CA ILE A 232 32.86 27.20 -0.48
C ILE A 232 33.76 26.18 0.22
N ASN A 233 33.42 24.90 0.14
CA ASN A 233 34.26 23.78 0.59
C ASN A 233 34.75 23.90 2.05
N ASN A 234 33.91 24.40 2.95
CA ASN A 234 34.22 24.45 4.37
C ASN A 234 33.74 23.17 5.06
N SER A 235 34.48 22.70 6.04
CA SER A 235 34.17 21.46 6.76
C SER A 235 34.20 21.66 8.27
N HIS A 236 33.29 20.98 8.97
CA HIS A 236 33.29 20.87 10.41
C HIS A 236 33.66 19.44 10.83
N THR A 237 34.47 19.27 11.88
CA THR A 237 34.96 17.96 12.31
C THR A 237 33.86 16.98 12.71
N PHE A 238 32.68 17.48 13.10
CA PHE A 238 31.47 16.68 13.29
C PHE A 238 31.15 15.78 12.07
N PHE A 239 31.42 16.23 10.84
CA PHE A 239 31.18 15.44 9.62
C PHE A 239 32.38 14.60 9.19
N LEU A 240 33.46 14.57 9.98
CA LEU A 240 34.67 13.80 9.71
C LEU A 240 34.79 12.54 10.59
N SER A 241 33.99 12.43 11.66
CA SER A 241 33.99 11.26 12.55
C SER A 241 32.58 10.71 12.74
N ASP A 242 32.38 9.42 12.50
CA ASP A 242 31.08 8.74 12.67
C ASP A 242 30.60 8.67 14.15
N ASP A 243 31.46 8.99 15.12
CA ASP A 243 31.26 8.70 16.56
C ASP A 243 31.01 9.92 17.47
N GLN A 244 30.72 11.12 16.94
CA GLN A 244 30.55 12.32 17.79
C GLN A 244 29.07 12.67 18.09
N PRO A 245 28.76 13.14 19.32
CA PRO A 245 27.42 13.55 19.72
C PRO A 245 26.95 14.80 18.98
N THR A 246 25.64 15.06 19.03
CA THR A 246 24.96 16.21 18.41
C THR A 246 25.74 17.53 18.55
N PRO A 247 25.86 18.33 17.47
CA PRO A 247 26.66 19.56 17.49
C PRO A 247 26.22 20.50 18.63
N SER A 248 27.18 21.15 19.26
CA SER A 248 26.91 22.13 20.32
C SER A 248 26.11 23.31 19.74
N ARG A 249 25.18 23.89 20.52
CA ARG A 249 24.46 25.12 20.12
C ARG A 249 25.39 26.31 19.80
N THR A 250 26.66 26.22 20.21
CA THR A 250 27.68 27.25 20.00
C THR A 250 28.35 27.18 18.64
N ASP A 251 28.16 26.11 17.87
CA ASP A 251 28.84 25.89 16.59
C ASP A 251 27.94 26.43 15.48
N PHE A 252 28.11 27.70 15.14
CA PHE A 252 27.25 28.36 14.16
C PHE A 252 28.02 29.30 13.23
N LEU A 253 27.59 29.32 11.97
CA LEU A 253 27.86 30.42 11.06
C LEU A 253 26.65 31.34 11.07
N PHE A 254 26.85 32.59 11.50
CA PHE A 254 25.81 33.59 11.59
C PHE A 254 26.11 34.75 10.65
N PHE A 255 25.15 35.03 9.76
CA PHE A 255 25.22 36.13 8.82
C PHE A 255 24.06 37.08 9.10
N SER A 256 24.37 38.33 9.38
CA SER A 256 23.39 39.40 9.61
C SER A 256 23.61 40.50 8.59
N PHE A 257 22.58 40.85 7.85
CA PHE A 257 22.60 41.93 6.86
C PHE A 257 21.58 42.99 7.23
N ILE A 258 22.01 44.25 7.24
CA ILE A 258 21.18 45.43 7.45
C ILE A 258 21.42 46.36 6.26
N ILE A 259 20.39 46.61 5.46
CA ILE A 259 20.51 47.52 4.32
C ILE A 259 19.84 48.85 4.67
N PHE A 260 20.58 49.94 4.56
CA PHE A 260 20.05 51.29 4.75
C PHE A 260 19.51 51.87 3.44
N GLU A 261 18.41 52.62 3.54
CA GLU A 261 17.87 53.41 2.44
C GLU A 261 18.85 54.56 2.10
N ALA A 262 19.30 54.62 0.85
CA ALA A 262 19.97 55.80 0.34
C ALA A 262 18.92 56.92 0.18
N GLY A 263 19.22 58.13 0.65
CA GLY A 263 18.26 59.24 0.69
C GLY A 263 17.73 59.74 -0.67
N ASP A 264 18.21 59.18 -1.79
CA ASP A 264 17.71 59.45 -3.15
C ASP A 264 17.07 58.20 -3.76
N THR A 265 15.81 58.36 -4.17
CA THR A 265 14.85 57.33 -4.56
C THR A 265 15.08 56.68 -5.92
N GLU A 266 16.15 57.04 -6.64
CA GLU A 266 16.48 56.50 -7.95
C GLU A 266 17.78 55.70 -7.88
N ARG A 267 17.73 54.38 -8.18
CA ARG A 267 18.83 53.52 -8.76
C ARG A 267 19.19 52.19 -8.07
N ALA A 268 18.33 51.54 -7.29
CA ALA A 268 18.54 50.10 -7.02
C ALA A 268 17.86 49.25 -8.10
N SER A 269 18.55 48.96 -9.22
CA SER A 269 18.06 48.04 -10.27
C SER A 269 18.49 46.59 -10.06
N GLU A 270 19.47 46.34 -9.19
CA GLU A 270 20.02 45.02 -8.92
C GLU A 270 19.82 44.61 -7.46
N ASN A 271 19.80 43.30 -7.21
CA ASN A 271 19.70 42.75 -5.87
C ASN A 271 21.01 43.01 -5.10
N PRO A 272 20.97 43.68 -3.94
CA PRO A 272 22.18 44.09 -3.23
C PRO A 272 22.93 42.93 -2.55
N ILE A 273 22.35 41.73 -2.48
CA ILE A 273 22.97 40.59 -1.79
C ILE A 273 22.89 39.32 -2.65
N ARG A 274 24.05 38.72 -2.92
CA ARG A 274 24.20 37.39 -3.53
C ARG A 274 24.88 36.45 -2.54
N PHE A 275 24.29 35.28 -2.30
CA PHE A 275 24.80 34.31 -1.34
C PHE A 275 25.00 32.95 -1.99
N ASN A 276 26.24 32.46 -1.97
CA ASN A 276 26.63 31.17 -2.53
C ASN A 276 27.14 30.25 -1.43
N LEU A 277 26.40 29.16 -1.18
CA LEU A 277 26.77 28.08 -0.27
C LEU A 277 27.05 26.82 -1.10
N ILE A 278 28.32 26.49 -1.31
CA ILE A 278 28.73 25.45 -2.26
C ILE A 278 29.67 24.42 -1.60
N GLU A 279 29.36 23.14 -1.73
CA GLU A 279 30.24 22.02 -1.31
C GLU A 279 30.62 22.02 0.20
N ASN A 280 29.78 22.57 1.08
CA ASN A 280 30.11 22.66 2.50
C ASN A 280 29.58 21.49 3.35
N ARG A 281 30.25 21.22 4.47
CA ARG A 281 29.82 20.28 5.52
C ARG A 281 29.74 20.99 6.86
N LEU A 282 28.57 21.54 7.20
CA LEU A 282 28.41 22.54 8.28
C LEU A 282 27.29 22.17 9.25
N PRO A 283 27.47 22.38 10.57
CA PRO A 283 26.44 22.00 11.54
C PRO A 283 25.26 22.97 11.49
N ASN A 284 25.48 24.26 11.74
CA ASN A 284 24.43 25.26 11.75
C ASN A 284 24.83 26.49 10.93
N VAL A 285 23.94 26.89 10.02
CA VAL A 285 24.06 28.09 9.20
C VAL A 285 22.81 28.92 9.39
N THR A 286 22.96 30.12 9.95
CA THR A 286 21.86 31.06 10.20
C THR A 286 22.08 32.35 9.45
N MET A 287 21.05 32.82 8.75
CA MET A 287 21.07 34.04 7.96
C MET A 287 19.91 34.93 8.34
N HIS A 288 20.21 36.16 8.75
CA HIS A 288 19.24 37.19 9.09
C HIS A 288 19.44 38.37 8.15
N CYS A 289 18.42 38.73 7.37
CA CYS A 289 18.43 39.96 6.59
C CYS A 289 17.27 40.84 7.05
N ASN A 290 17.57 41.91 7.80
CA ASN A 290 16.56 42.80 8.36
C ASN A 290 17.11 44.21 8.61
N PRO A 291 16.54 45.27 8.01
CA PRO A 291 15.70 45.30 6.81
C PRO A 291 16.51 45.08 5.51
N SER A 292 15.88 44.51 4.47
CA SER A 292 16.45 44.42 3.11
C SER A 292 15.52 45.06 2.06
N LEU A 293 16.08 45.61 0.98
CA LEU A 293 15.32 46.16 -0.16
C LEU A 293 14.60 45.07 -0.96
N SER A 294 15.17 43.87 -1.02
CA SER A 294 14.63 42.71 -1.73
C SER A 294 15.05 41.41 -1.05
N VAL A 295 14.44 40.29 -1.46
CA VAL A 295 14.93 38.95 -1.06
C VAL A 295 16.30 38.71 -1.71
N PRO A 296 17.34 38.28 -0.98
CA PRO A 296 18.65 38.00 -1.58
C PRO A 296 18.60 36.94 -2.68
N GLU A 297 19.51 37.03 -3.66
CA GLU A 297 19.77 35.92 -4.57
C GLU A 297 20.57 34.86 -3.80
N PHE A 298 20.01 33.65 -3.68
CA PHE A 298 20.56 32.62 -2.82
C PHE A 298 20.73 31.31 -3.59
N GLN A 299 21.93 30.74 -3.51
CA GLN A 299 22.25 29.44 -4.08
C GLN A 299 22.91 28.55 -3.03
N ALA A 300 22.28 27.42 -2.74
CA ALA A 300 22.89 26.33 -1.98
C ALA A 300 23.03 25.08 -2.87
N SER A 301 24.25 24.65 -3.14
CA SER A 301 24.51 23.44 -3.91
C SER A 301 25.53 22.50 -3.29
N ASP A 302 25.25 21.19 -3.35
CA ASP A 302 26.18 20.13 -2.96
C ASP A 302 26.63 20.19 -1.49
N ASN A 303 25.79 20.72 -0.60
CA ASN A 303 26.11 20.85 0.83
C ASN A 303 25.56 19.67 1.67
N ASN A 304 26.22 19.40 2.80
CA ASN A 304 25.72 18.58 3.90
C ASN A 304 25.58 19.45 5.16
N ILE A 305 24.34 19.75 5.56
CA ILE A 305 24.06 20.73 6.62
C ILE A 305 23.08 20.15 7.66
N SER A 306 23.34 20.33 8.95
CA SER A 306 22.38 19.88 9.97
C SER A 306 21.21 20.85 10.11
N LEU A 307 21.47 22.15 10.27
CA LEU A 307 20.44 23.19 10.34
C LEU A 307 20.78 24.35 9.41
N LEU A 308 19.86 24.69 8.51
CA LEU A 308 19.91 25.89 7.69
C LEU A 308 18.70 26.77 8.01
N SER A 309 18.95 27.90 8.65
CA SER A 309 17.92 28.85 9.08
C SER A 309 18.09 30.16 8.33
N ILE A 310 17.02 30.63 7.69
CA ILE A 310 17.00 31.83 6.86
C ILE A 310 15.81 32.69 7.28
N HIS A 311 16.09 33.90 7.75
CA HIS A 311 15.11 34.89 8.16
C HIS A 311 15.28 36.16 7.34
N TRP A 312 14.26 36.49 6.55
CA TRP A 312 14.27 37.63 5.65
C TRP A 312 13.05 38.52 5.90
N THR A 313 13.29 39.81 6.06
CA THR A 313 12.25 40.83 6.19
C THR A 313 12.52 41.99 5.23
N ALA A 314 11.67 42.13 4.22
CA ALA A 314 11.77 43.18 3.21
C ALA A 314 11.18 44.52 3.70
N THR A 315 11.72 45.64 3.23
CA THR A 315 11.11 46.96 3.39
C THR A 315 10.08 47.25 2.31
N PRO A 316 8.96 47.93 2.64
CA PRO A 316 7.82 48.11 1.74
C PRO A 316 8.00 49.20 0.66
N THR A 317 9.21 49.71 0.42
CA THR A 317 9.43 51.04 -0.18
C THR A 317 9.92 51.07 -1.64
N TYR A 318 10.30 49.96 -2.29
CA TYR A 318 10.98 50.02 -3.59
C TYR A 318 10.33 49.20 -4.74
N PRO A 319 9.96 49.84 -5.87
CA PRO A 319 9.21 49.23 -6.98
C PRO A 319 10.01 48.51 -8.07
N ASN A 320 11.35 48.66 -8.12
CA ASN A 320 12.12 48.38 -9.36
C ASN A 320 13.10 47.18 -9.32
N VAL A 321 13.06 46.32 -8.28
CA VAL A 321 13.99 45.18 -8.21
C VAL A 321 13.41 43.98 -8.97
N ASN A 322 14.22 43.28 -9.77
CA ASN A 322 13.85 42.07 -10.50
C ASN A 322 13.58 40.87 -9.58
N SER A 323 12.70 39.95 -9.99
CA SER A 323 12.37 38.73 -9.24
C SER A 323 13.62 37.99 -8.74
N SER A 324 13.60 37.60 -7.46
CA SER A 324 14.74 36.93 -6.82
C SER A 324 14.60 35.42 -6.87
N ILE A 325 15.71 34.70 -7.08
CA ILE A 325 15.74 33.24 -7.15
C ILE A 325 16.48 32.71 -5.93
N VAL A 326 15.86 31.73 -5.26
CA VAL A 326 16.41 31.00 -4.11
C VAL A 326 16.50 29.53 -4.51
N ARG A 327 17.70 29.04 -4.80
CA ARG A 327 17.93 27.71 -5.35
C ARG A 327 18.63 26.79 -4.35
N PHE A 328 18.06 25.61 -4.16
CA PHE A 328 18.64 24.48 -3.42
C PHE A 328 18.84 23.31 -4.38
N GLN A 329 20.07 22.86 -4.57
CA GLN A 329 20.40 21.78 -5.49
C GLN A 329 21.33 20.74 -4.90
N ARG A 330 20.97 19.45 -4.96
CA ARG A 330 21.84 18.33 -4.52
C ARG A 330 22.35 18.45 -3.08
N ASN A 331 21.57 19.05 -2.18
CA ASN A 331 21.95 19.16 -0.77
C ASN A 331 21.41 17.98 0.05
N GLN A 332 22.13 17.64 1.11
CA GLN A 332 21.68 16.78 2.21
C GLN A 332 21.49 17.66 3.44
N ILE A 333 20.25 17.96 3.82
CA ILE A 333 19.97 18.88 4.92
C ILE A 333 19.04 18.24 5.96
N THR A 334 19.42 18.28 7.23
CA THR A 334 18.57 17.70 8.28
C THR A 334 17.36 18.60 8.57
N SER A 335 17.55 19.91 8.73
CA SER A 335 16.46 20.88 8.92
C SER A 335 16.70 22.15 8.10
N VAL A 336 15.69 22.57 7.35
CA VAL A 336 15.64 23.84 6.62
C VAL A 336 14.48 24.67 7.19
N GLU A 337 14.78 25.85 7.70
CA GLU A 337 13.81 26.80 8.24
C GLU A 337 13.93 28.11 7.49
N ILE A 338 12.89 28.47 6.72
CA ILE A 338 12.84 29.69 5.95
C ILE A 338 11.64 30.51 6.41
N SER A 339 11.91 31.71 6.91
CA SER A 339 10.91 32.70 7.24
C SER A 339 11.09 33.93 6.37
N LEU A 340 10.07 34.25 5.58
CA LEU A 340 10.08 35.37 4.64
C LEU A 340 8.91 36.31 4.90
N ASP A 341 9.22 37.60 5.04
CA ASP A 341 8.29 38.71 4.95
C ASP A 341 8.64 39.56 3.73
N ASN A 342 7.79 39.53 2.69
CA ASN A 342 7.94 40.26 1.44
C ASN A 342 6.73 41.18 1.17
N ASP A 343 6.50 42.18 2.02
CA ASP A 343 5.39 43.15 1.85
C ASP A 343 5.47 43.95 0.53
N SER A 344 6.67 44.13 -0.04
CA SER A 344 6.84 44.80 -1.34
C SER A 344 6.21 44.02 -2.51
N GLY A 345 6.15 42.68 -2.42
CA GLY A 345 5.47 41.82 -3.39
C GLY A 345 3.98 42.18 -3.58
N ARG A 346 3.29 42.61 -2.52
CA ARG A 346 1.88 43.05 -2.60
C ARG A 346 1.71 44.33 -3.42
N ARG A 347 2.65 45.28 -3.32
CA ARG A 347 2.53 46.61 -3.93
C ARG A 347 3.03 46.65 -5.37
N PHE A 348 4.04 45.84 -5.71
CA PHE A 348 4.80 45.99 -6.95
C PHE A 348 4.85 44.73 -7.82
N SER A 349 4.07 43.67 -7.51
CA SER A 349 4.02 42.40 -8.26
C SER A 349 5.36 41.66 -8.36
N HIS A 350 6.27 41.91 -7.42
CA HIS A 350 7.55 41.22 -7.34
C HIS A 350 7.35 39.79 -6.79
N THR A 351 7.89 38.80 -7.49
CA THR A 351 7.77 37.38 -7.11
C THR A 351 9.13 36.79 -6.77
N THR A 352 9.25 36.15 -5.61
CA THR A 352 10.41 35.32 -5.27
C THR A 352 10.21 33.88 -5.77
N HIS A 353 11.21 33.26 -6.37
CA HIS A 353 11.14 31.88 -6.86
C HIS A 353 11.98 30.95 -5.99
N PHE A 354 11.35 30.05 -5.24
CA PHE A 354 12.03 29.00 -4.49
C PHE A 354 12.12 27.73 -5.33
N VAL A 355 13.35 27.27 -5.60
CA VAL A 355 13.63 26.11 -6.45
C VAL A 355 14.39 25.07 -5.65
N PHE A 356 13.80 23.92 -5.40
CA PHE A 356 14.39 22.79 -4.69
C PHE A 356 14.54 21.62 -5.67
N HIS A 357 15.76 21.28 -6.07
CA HIS A 357 16.06 20.19 -7.01
C HIS A 357 17.03 19.16 -6.44
N HIS A 358 16.68 17.86 -6.51
CA HIS A 358 17.58 16.76 -6.13
C HIS A 358 18.10 16.81 -4.69
N ASN A 359 17.33 17.35 -3.74
CA ASN A 359 17.74 17.45 -2.34
C ASN A 359 17.23 16.26 -1.52
N PHE A 360 17.98 15.90 -0.49
CA PHE A 360 17.53 15.06 0.62
C PHE A 360 17.31 15.96 1.85
N ILE A 361 16.04 16.15 2.26
CA ILE A 361 15.70 17.04 3.38
C ILE A 361 14.87 16.31 4.42
N ARG A 362 15.33 16.27 5.67
CA ARG A 362 14.54 15.59 6.72
C ARG A 362 13.37 16.46 7.21
N VAL A 363 13.58 17.74 7.49
CA VAL A 363 12.51 18.69 7.84
C VAL A 363 12.67 19.96 7.01
N LEU A 364 11.59 20.38 6.37
CA LEU A 364 11.48 21.65 5.66
C LEU A 364 10.32 22.45 6.24
N SER A 365 10.61 23.67 6.69
CA SER A 365 9.63 24.65 7.13
C SER A 365 9.80 25.92 6.30
N LEU A 366 8.78 26.27 5.51
CA LEU A 366 8.72 27.51 4.74
C LEU A 366 7.50 28.30 5.19
N VAL A 367 7.73 29.37 5.96
CA VAL A 367 6.66 30.12 6.62
C VAL A 367 6.71 31.59 6.24
N CYS A 368 5.59 32.10 5.73
CA CYS A 368 5.45 33.51 5.38
C CYS A 368 4.33 34.17 6.20
N PRO A 369 4.67 34.80 7.35
CA PRO A 369 3.69 35.35 8.28
C PRO A 369 2.96 36.60 7.72
N ALA A 370 3.57 37.30 6.76
CA ALA A 370 3.01 38.48 6.10
C ALA A 370 2.70 38.21 4.63
N VAL A 371 1.91 39.09 4.01
CA VAL A 371 1.35 38.98 2.64
C VAL A 371 2.45 39.02 1.58
N SER A 372 3.12 37.89 1.40
CA SER A 372 4.29 37.71 0.51
C SER A 372 3.89 37.04 -0.80
N GLN A 373 4.42 37.52 -1.93
CA GLN A 373 4.30 36.87 -3.24
C GLN A 373 5.57 36.07 -3.56
N TYR A 374 5.44 34.75 -3.69
CA TYR A 374 6.52 33.87 -4.13
C TYR A 374 5.95 32.64 -4.85
N THR A 375 6.80 31.84 -5.47
CA THR A 375 6.45 30.54 -6.08
C THR A 375 7.36 29.46 -5.55
N ILE A 376 6.88 28.22 -5.61
CA ILE A 376 7.66 27.05 -5.25
C ILE A 376 7.78 26.09 -6.44
N ASP A 377 8.97 25.57 -6.65
CA ASP A 377 9.29 24.50 -7.59
C ASP A 377 10.09 23.42 -6.86
N PHE A 378 9.44 22.29 -6.59
CA PHE A 378 10.06 21.11 -6.01
C PHE A 378 10.17 20.04 -7.08
N SER A 379 11.38 19.65 -7.45
CA SER A 379 11.58 18.50 -8.33
C SER A 379 12.67 17.52 -7.91
N HIS A 380 12.38 16.22 -8.02
CA HIS A 380 13.32 15.13 -7.74
C HIS A 380 13.89 15.13 -6.31
N ASN A 381 13.15 15.63 -5.32
CA ASN A 381 13.60 15.64 -3.93
C ASN A 381 13.10 14.42 -3.14
N ASP A 382 13.84 14.05 -2.11
CA ASP A 382 13.39 13.14 -1.05
C ASP A 382 13.27 13.93 0.26
N ILE A 383 12.04 14.20 0.69
CA ILE A 383 11.73 15.07 1.82
C ILE A 383 10.92 14.29 2.85
N MET A 384 11.43 14.11 4.08
CA MET A 384 10.64 13.41 5.09
C MET A 384 9.43 14.24 5.52
N THR A 385 9.63 15.47 6.00
CA THR A 385 8.51 16.34 6.40
C THR A 385 8.65 17.71 5.78
N ALA A 386 7.60 18.20 5.11
CA ALA A 386 7.51 19.56 4.58
C ALA A 386 6.27 20.27 5.13
N VAL A 387 6.47 21.45 5.71
CA VAL A 387 5.42 22.37 6.14
C VAL A 387 5.59 23.68 5.39
N ILE A 388 4.61 24.02 4.55
CA ILE A 388 4.64 25.23 3.74
C ILE A 388 3.40 26.06 4.08
N PHE A 389 3.64 27.26 4.58
CA PHE A 389 2.62 28.25 4.88
C PHE A 389 2.78 29.46 3.97
N LYS A 390 1.79 29.67 3.11
CA LYS A 390 1.82 30.65 2.02
C LYS A 390 0.52 31.45 1.99
N ASN A 391 0.56 32.68 1.46
CA ASN A 391 -0.65 33.49 1.34
C ASN A 391 -1.35 33.35 -0.02
N PHE A 392 -0.60 33.01 -1.08
CA PHE A 392 -1.08 32.93 -2.47
C PHE A 392 -0.63 31.62 -3.14
N ILE A 393 -1.47 31.01 -3.97
CA ILE A 393 -1.04 29.91 -4.85
C ILE A 393 -0.34 30.53 -6.05
N GLY A 394 0.85 30.03 -6.38
CA GLY A 394 1.70 30.59 -7.43
C GLY A 394 2.13 32.03 -7.16
N GLY A 395 2.53 32.72 -8.23
CA GLY A 395 2.79 34.15 -8.31
C GLY A 395 2.36 34.67 -9.69
N PRO A 396 2.41 35.98 -9.94
CA PRO A 396 2.08 36.57 -11.25
C PRO A 396 2.59 35.74 -12.44
N ASN A 397 1.67 35.17 -13.22
CA ASN A 397 1.94 34.32 -14.39
C ASN A 397 2.78 33.05 -14.13
N THR A 398 2.88 32.57 -12.90
CA THR A 398 3.73 31.44 -12.50
C THR A 398 3.02 30.52 -11.50
N ASN A 399 3.09 29.21 -11.75
CA ASN A 399 2.41 28.20 -10.92
C ASN A 399 3.32 27.68 -9.81
N ASP A 400 2.72 27.12 -8.76
CA ASP A 400 3.45 26.28 -7.79
C ASP A 400 3.55 24.86 -8.34
N LEU A 401 4.76 24.28 -8.34
CA LEU A 401 5.07 22.98 -8.96
C LEU A 401 5.71 22.01 -7.96
N LEU A 402 5.14 20.81 -7.84
CA LEU A 402 5.74 19.68 -7.12
C LEU A 402 5.76 18.47 -8.07
N VAL A 403 6.93 18.08 -8.56
CA VAL A 403 7.09 17.06 -9.61
C VAL A 403 8.16 16.01 -9.25
N HIS A 404 7.86 14.72 -9.35
CA HIS A 404 8.85 13.64 -9.12
C HIS A 404 9.50 13.64 -7.72
N ASN A 405 8.78 14.03 -6.68
CA ASN A 405 9.31 14.03 -5.31
C ASN A 405 8.81 12.83 -4.49
N ARG A 406 9.56 12.48 -3.46
CA ARG A 406 9.14 11.60 -2.37
C ARG A 406 8.91 12.43 -1.11
N PHE A 407 7.70 12.36 -0.57
CA PHE A 407 7.33 12.99 0.68
C PHE A 407 6.82 11.95 1.68
N LYS A 408 7.32 11.94 2.93
CA LYS A 408 6.59 11.18 3.98
C LYS A 408 5.42 11.99 4.50
N ALA A 409 5.61 13.27 4.79
CA ALA A 409 4.54 14.15 5.23
C ALA A 409 4.62 15.50 4.50
N LEU A 410 3.52 15.92 3.89
CA LEU A 410 3.39 17.24 3.27
C LEU A 410 2.19 17.98 3.87
N SER A 411 2.44 19.15 4.47
CA SER A 411 1.41 20.09 4.91
C SER A 411 1.50 21.37 4.09
N LEU A 412 0.48 21.64 3.28
CA LEU A 412 0.34 22.90 2.54
C LEU A 412 -0.81 23.70 3.12
N SER A 413 -0.51 24.90 3.61
CA SER A 413 -1.51 25.82 4.12
C SER A 413 -1.47 27.13 3.36
N TYR A 414 -2.60 27.47 2.76
CA TYR A 414 -2.80 28.72 2.07
C TYR A 414 -3.90 29.56 2.72
N SER A 415 -3.56 30.78 3.12
CA SER A 415 -4.49 31.74 3.74
C SER A 415 -4.48 33.07 3.00
N TYR A 416 -5.59 33.45 2.39
CA TYR A 416 -5.63 34.61 1.49
C TYR A 416 -6.15 35.86 2.17
N SER A 417 -5.50 37.01 1.94
CA SER A 417 -5.84 38.27 2.59
C SER A 417 -6.48 39.33 1.68
N SER A 418 -6.44 39.20 0.35
CA SER A 418 -6.92 40.29 -0.55
C SER A 418 -7.38 39.84 -1.94
N PHE A 419 -8.46 40.44 -2.47
CA PHE A 419 -9.10 40.22 -3.79
C PHE A 419 -8.18 40.36 -5.04
N SER A 420 -7.18 39.50 -5.22
CA SER A 420 -6.46 39.42 -6.50
C SER A 420 -7.17 38.43 -7.44
N SER A 421 -7.32 38.81 -8.70
CA SER A 421 -8.11 38.11 -9.73
C SER A 421 -7.29 37.11 -10.56
N HIS A 422 -6.21 36.60 -10.00
CA HIS A 422 -5.26 35.83 -10.79
C HIS A 422 -5.66 34.36 -10.95
N SER A 423 -5.15 33.71 -11.99
CA SER A 423 -5.55 32.38 -12.45
C SER A 423 -4.46 31.32 -12.25
N GLU A 424 -3.63 31.46 -11.21
CA GLU A 424 -2.57 30.51 -10.91
C GLU A 424 -3.12 29.18 -10.41
N SER A 425 -2.26 28.17 -10.53
CA SER A 425 -2.56 26.80 -10.13
C SER A 425 -1.44 26.17 -9.32
N LEU A 426 -1.83 25.19 -8.50
CA LEU A 426 -0.93 24.27 -7.83
C LEU A 426 -0.92 22.97 -8.63
N VAL A 427 0.25 22.57 -9.14
CA VAL A 427 0.42 21.35 -9.93
C VAL A 427 1.31 20.37 -9.16
N ILE A 428 0.74 19.23 -8.78
CA ILE A 428 1.42 18.16 -8.06
C ILE A 428 1.33 16.89 -8.92
N THR A 429 2.45 16.45 -9.49
CA THR A 429 2.46 15.31 -10.41
C THR A 429 3.65 14.35 -10.25
N ASN A 430 3.42 13.05 -10.47
CA ASN A 430 4.43 12.00 -10.36
C ASN A 430 5.13 11.95 -8.99
N ASN A 431 4.46 12.29 -7.90
CA ASN A 431 5.04 12.23 -6.55
C ASN A 431 4.57 10.99 -5.80
N THR A 432 5.37 10.58 -4.81
CA THR A 432 5.01 9.55 -3.84
C THR A 432 4.84 10.17 -2.46
N PHE A 433 3.73 9.85 -1.78
CA PHE A 433 3.38 10.39 -0.48
C PHE A 433 3.09 9.26 0.53
N GLU A 434 3.38 9.47 1.81
CA GLU A 434 2.72 8.71 2.89
C GLU A 434 1.50 9.51 3.38
N VAL A 435 1.68 10.76 3.82
CA VAL A 435 0.61 11.61 4.39
C VAL A 435 0.61 12.98 3.77
N THR A 436 -0.58 13.52 3.50
CA THR A 436 -0.75 14.86 2.94
C THR A 436 -1.93 15.59 3.58
N GLU A 437 -1.69 16.83 4.02
CA GLU A 437 -2.73 17.74 4.53
C GLU A 437 -2.70 19.06 3.77
N PHE A 438 -3.82 19.42 3.16
CA PHE A 438 -4.02 20.70 2.50
C PHE A 438 -5.07 21.54 3.23
N ARG A 439 -4.75 22.79 3.50
CA ARG A 439 -5.66 23.78 4.07
C ARG A 439 -5.72 25.00 3.17
N PHE A 440 -6.91 25.29 2.66
CA PHE A 440 -7.17 26.36 1.69
C PHE A 440 -8.27 27.27 2.22
N LEU A 441 -7.91 28.37 2.87
CA LEU A 441 -8.87 29.27 3.53
C LEU A 441 -9.07 30.55 2.70
N TYR A 442 -10.12 30.57 1.85
CA TYR A 442 -10.42 31.68 0.93
C TYR A 442 -11.91 32.12 0.98
N PRO A 443 -12.35 32.83 2.02
CA PRO A 443 -13.77 33.13 2.22
C PRO A 443 -14.40 34.08 1.18
N TYR A 444 -13.61 34.89 0.44
CA TYR A 444 -14.12 36.02 -0.36
C TYR A 444 -13.71 36.04 -1.84
N SER A 445 -13.13 34.96 -2.39
CA SER A 445 -12.68 34.97 -3.80
C SER A 445 -13.85 34.84 -4.78
N LEU A 446 -13.86 35.69 -5.82
CA LEU A 446 -14.78 35.57 -6.96
C LEU A 446 -14.31 34.50 -7.98
N THR A 447 -13.01 34.20 -8.01
CA THR A 447 -12.39 33.20 -8.87
C THR A 447 -11.99 31.97 -8.06
N LYS A 448 -12.35 30.77 -8.54
CA LYS A 448 -11.90 29.52 -7.92
C LYS A 448 -10.52 29.15 -8.46
N PHE A 449 -9.54 29.04 -7.57
CA PHE A 449 -8.19 28.58 -7.94
C PHE A 449 -8.20 27.08 -8.26
N ARG A 450 -7.22 26.65 -9.05
CA ARG A 450 -7.16 25.27 -9.57
C ARG A 450 -6.00 24.51 -8.95
N ILE A 451 -6.29 23.34 -8.42
CA ILE A 451 -5.30 22.39 -7.90
C ILE A 451 -5.36 21.14 -8.77
N PHE A 452 -4.22 20.73 -9.33
CA PHE A 452 -4.09 19.55 -10.15
C PHE A 452 -3.20 18.54 -9.44
N LEU A 453 -3.78 17.41 -9.03
CA LEU A 453 -3.09 16.25 -8.48
C LEU A 453 -3.14 15.13 -9.53
N ARG A 454 -2.01 14.85 -10.19
CA ARG A 454 -1.97 13.87 -11.30
C ARG A 454 -0.89 12.83 -11.14
N ASP A 455 -1.19 11.56 -11.41
CA ASP A 455 -0.16 10.51 -11.50
C ASP A 455 0.64 10.34 -10.19
N ASN A 456 0.04 10.61 -9.03
CA ASN A 456 0.70 10.47 -7.73
C ASN A 456 0.29 9.17 -7.03
N VAL A 457 1.13 8.71 -6.12
CA VAL A 457 0.94 7.48 -5.34
C VAL A 457 1.00 7.80 -3.85
N TRP A 458 -0.06 7.47 -3.12
CA TRP A 458 -0.12 7.48 -1.66
C TRP A 458 -0.05 6.05 -1.14
N ASN A 459 0.98 5.71 -0.38
CA ASN A 459 1.13 4.37 0.19
C ASN A 459 1.71 4.44 1.61
N ASN A 460 1.00 3.84 2.56
CA ASN A 460 1.47 3.71 3.94
C ASN A 460 2.15 2.35 4.15
N GLU A 461 3.40 2.23 3.67
CA GLU A 461 4.18 0.98 3.73
C GLU A 461 4.41 0.47 5.15
N LEU A 462 4.48 1.37 6.13
CA LEU A 462 4.83 1.05 7.52
C LEU A 462 3.62 0.67 8.38
N GLN A 463 2.39 0.71 7.84
CA GLN A 463 1.13 0.44 8.56
C GLN A 463 1.15 1.05 9.98
N LEU A 464 1.54 2.32 10.07
CA LEU A 464 1.74 2.99 11.35
C LEU A 464 0.46 2.85 12.20
N PRO A 465 0.58 2.53 13.50
CA PRO A 465 -0.57 2.19 14.36
C PRO A 465 -1.49 3.38 14.66
N ASN A 466 -1.11 4.58 14.26
CA ASN A 466 -1.92 5.78 14.41
C ASN A 466 -2.97 5.86 13.30
N TYR A 467 -4.10 6.52 13.57
CA TYR A 467 -5.13 6.82 12.59
C TYR A 467 -4.58 7.79 11.54
N VAL A 468 -4.10 7.27 10.40
CA VAL A 468 -3.43 8.05 9.36
C VAL A 468 -4.29 8.08 8.10
N THR A 469 -4.64 9.30 7.67
CA THR A 469 -5.34 9.56 6.41
C THR A 469 -4.32 9.88 5.31
N GLY A 470 -4.50 9.32 4.11
CA GLY A 470 -3.59 9.58 2.97
C GLY A 470 -3.62 11.05 2.52
N LEU A 471 -4.79 11.53 2.10
CA LEU A 471 -5.00 12.91 1.68
C LEU A 471 -6.15 13.55 2.48
N LYS A 472 -5.83 14.62 3.21
CA LYS A 472 -6.82 15.47 3.89
C LYS A 472 -6.86 16.85 3.24
N VAL A 473 -8.05 17.33 2.88
CA VAL A 473 -8.23 18.67 2.32
C VAL A 473 -9.31 19.42 3.09
N ASN A 474 -8.99 20.61 3.58
CA ASN A 474 -9.97 21.57 4.09
C ASN A 474 -9.96 22.80 3.18
N SER A 475 -11.06 23.11 2.51
CA SER A 475 -11.07 24.18 1.50
C SER A 475 -12.33 25.03 1.47
N ILE A 476 -12.18 26.34 1.29
CA ILE A 476 -13.27 27.26 0.95
C ILE A 476 -12.97 27.84 -0.44
N GLY A 477 -13.86 27.64 -1.42
CA GLY A 477 -13.78 28.25 -2.74
C GLY A 477 -12.69 27.71 -3.70
N CYS A 478 -12.45 26.39 -3.77
CA CYS A 478 -11.43 25.79 -4.66
C CYS A 478 -12.00 24.98 -5.84
N GLN A 479 -11.17 24.71 -6.86
CA GLN A 479 -11.35 23.62 -7.83
C GLN A 479 -10.21 22.63 -7.68
N LEU A 480 -10.51 21.40 -7.31
CA LEU A 480 -9.52 20.34 -7.11
C LEU A 480 -9.76 19.21 -8.11
N TYR A 481 -8.71 18.89 -8.88
CA TYR A 481 -8.71 17.85 -9.90
C TYR A 481 -7.75 16.74 -9.48
N LEU A 482 -8.28 15.55 -9.20
CA LEU A 482 -7.52 14.32 -8.93
C LEU A 482 -7.65 13.40 -10.14
N SER A 483 -6.56 13.19 -10.88
CA SER A 483 -6.55 12.28 -12.03
C SER A 483 -5.44 11.24 -11.97
N ASN A 484 -5.76 9.97 -12.20
CA ASN A 484 -4.77 8.87 -12.24
C ASN A 484 -3.93 8.76 -10.94
N ASN A 485 -4.59 8.79 -9.78
CA ASN A 485 -3.90 8.69 -8.49
C ASN A 485 -4.22 7.35 -7.80
N LEU A 486 -3.24 6.80 -7.07
CA LEU A 486 -3.37 5.55 -6.33
C LEU A 486 -3.27 5.81 -4.81
N PHE A 487 -4.14 5.20 -4.02
CA PHE A 487 -4.12 5.24 -2.56
C PHE A 487 -4.20 3.82 -1.99
N SER A 488 -3.28 3.47 -1.07
CA SER A 488 -3.29 2.15 -0.43
C SER A 488 -2.84 2.12 1.04
N ASN A 489 -3.46 1.23 1.81
CA ASN A 489 -3.05 0.83 3.17
C ASN A 489 -3.21 1.89 4.28
N PHE A 490 -4.22 2.78 4.18
CA PHE A 490 -4.45 3.83 5.18
C PHE A 490 -5.41 3.41 6.30
N SER A 491 -5.06 3.68 7.55
CA SER A 491 -5.85 3.30 8.74
C SER A 491 -6.93 4.31 9.13
N GLY A 492 -6.92 5.52 8.56
CA GLY A 492 -7.86 6.60 8.85
C GLY A 492 -8.54 7.20 7.63
N GLY A 493 -8.73 6.42 6.57
CA GLY A 493 -9.32 6.84 5.31
C GLY A 493 -8.28 7.18 4.22
N ALA A 494 -8.57 6.88 2.96
CA ALA A 494 -7.68 7.25 1.86
C ALA A 494 -7.73 8.76 1.58
N VAL A 495 -8.95 9.29 1.43
CA VAL A 495 -9.19 10.71 1.09
C VAL A 495 -10.31 11.27 1.96
N ILE A 496 -10.03 12.36 2.68
CA ILE A 496 -11.02 13.10 3.48
C ILE A 496 -11.04 14.55 3.02
N LEU A 497 -12.18 15.01 2.50
CA LEU A 497 -12.38 16.38 2.04
C LEU A 497 -13.47 17.06 2.89
N SER A 498 -13.20 18.28 3.33
CA SER A 498 -14.17 19.17 3.98
C SER A 498 -14.15 20.49 3.25
N ALA A 499 -15.29 20.91 2.69
CA ALA A 499 -15.30 22.11 1.87
C ALA A 499 -16.59 22.91 1.80
N GLU A 500 -16.44 24.20 1.50
CA GLU A 500 -17.53 25.11 1.18
C GLU A 500 -17.29 25.73 -0.20
N LYS A 501 -18.33 25.84 -1.04
CA LYS A 501 -18.30 26.48 -2.37
C LYS A 501 -17.20 25.92 -3.31
N SER A 502 -16.76 24.68 -3.11
CA SER A 502 -15.64 24.07 -3.82
C SER A 502 -16.11 23.02 -4.82
N HIS A 503 -15.36 22.83 -5.92
CA HIS A 503 -15.64 21.80 -6.92
C HIS A 503 -14.53 20.75 -6.92
N PHE A 504 -14.94 19.49 -6.97
CA PHE A 504 -14.05 18.33 -6.93
C PHE A 504 -14.27 17.46 -8.17
N PHE A 505 -13.18 17.14 -8.86
CA PHE A 505 -13.18 16.29 -10.05
C PHE A 505 -12.20 15.15 -9.82
N PHE A 506 -12.73 13.93 -9.73
CA PHE A 506 -11.96 12.70 -9.59
C PHE A 506 -12.12 11.87 -10.87
N ASP A 507 -11.01 11.46 -11.48
CA ASP A 507 -11.00 10.68 -12.72
C ASP A 507 -9.89 9.63 -12.68
N ARG A 508 -10.23 8.35 -12.94
CA ARG A 508 -9.26 7.24 -12.88
C ARG A 508 -8.49 7.17 -11.55
N ILE A 509 -9.16 7.31 -10.42
CA ILE A 509 -8.53 7.09 -9.12
C ILE A 509 -8.67 5.63 -8.67
N SER A 510 -7.67 5.13 -7.94
CA SER A 510 -7.68 3.80 -7.35
C SER A 510 -7.48 3.90 -5.85
N VAL A 511 -8.41 3.37 -5.05
CA VAL A 511 -8.37 3.37 -3.59
C VAL A 511 -8.54 1.94 -3.08
N LYS A 512 -7.51 1.40 -2.41
CA LYS A 512 -7.49 0.00 -2.01
C LYS A 512 -6.96 -0.25 -0.59
N GLY A 513 -7.65 -1.10 0.18
CA GLY A 513 -7.10 -1.61 1.44
C GLY A 513 -7.03 -0.57 2.55
N CYS A 514 -7.94 0.40 2.58
CA CYS A 514 -7.96 1.47 3.58
C CYS A 514 -9.13 1.29 4.57
N ASN A 515 -9.00 1.81 5.80
CA ASN A 515 -10.11 1.95 6.74
C ASN A 515 -10.95 3.17 6.38
N GLY A 516 -11.79 3.01 5.35
CA GLY A 516 -12.55 4.08 4.71
C GLY A 516 -11.94 4.48 3.36
N GLY A 517 -12.75 4.52 2.32
CA GLY A 517 -12.34 4.95 0.98
C GLY A 517 -12.23 6.48 0.90
N ILE A 518 -13.28 7.13 0.41
CA ILE A 518 -13.32 8.58 0.19
C ILE A 518 -14.50 9.18 0.94
N SER A 519 -14.22 10.13 1.81
CA SER A 519 -15.22 10.90 2.54
C SER A 519 -15.18 12.37 2.12
N ILE A 520 -16.32 12.91 1.68
CA ILE A 520 -16.47 14.29 1.23
C ILE A 520 -17.61 14.95 1.99
N SER A 521 -17.28 15.94 2.80
CA SER A 521 -18.22 16.89 3.39
C SER A 521 -18.22 18.18 2.58
N SER A 522 -19.32 18.53 1.91
CA SER A 522 -19.37 19.72 1.03
C SER A 522 -20.70 20.47 1.07
N VAL A 523 -20.62 21.81 1.17
CA VAL A 523 -21.76 22.73 1.04
C VAL A 523 -21.61 23.59 -0.23
N LEU A 524 -22.66 23.67 -1.06
CA LEU A 524 -22.66 24.44 -2.32
C LEU A 524 -21.54 24.06 -3.29
N GLY A 525 -21.24 22.76 -3.40
CA GLY A 525 -20.17 22.23 -4.25
C GLY A 525 -20.65 21.46 -5.47
N ILE A 526 -19.72 21.12 -6.36
CA ILE A 526 -19.96 20.19 -7.47
C ILE A 526 -18.93 19.07 -7.34
N ILE A 527 -19.37 17.82 -7.34
CA ILE A 527 -18.52 16.64 -7.18
C ILE A 527 -18.71 15.74 -8.40
N HIS A 528 -17.63 15.45 -9.11
CA HIS A 528 -17.59 14.49 -10.21
C HIS A 528 -16.63 13.36 -9.85
N ILE A 529 -17.07 12.11 -9.92
CA ILE A 529 -16.22 10.94 -9.71
C ILE A 529 -16.40 9.98 -10.89
N ASN A 530 -15.37 9.82 -11.71
CA ASN A 530 -15.45 9.10 -12.97
C ASN A 530 -14.37 8.01 -13.09
N ASN A 531 -14.68 6.91 -13.77
CA ASN A 531 -13.71 5.89 -14.21
C ASN A 531 -12.83 5.33 -13.07
N SER A 532 -13.36 5.21 -11.86
CA SER A 532 -12.56 4.99 -10.65
C SER A 532 -12.82 3.62 -10.01
N ASP A 533 -11.80 3.06 -9.35
CA ASP A 533 -11.86 1.78 -8.62
C ASP A 533 -11.67 2.03 -7.12
N ILE A 534 -12.65 1.65 -6.31
CA ILE A 534 -12.63 1.80 -4.86
C ILE A 534 -12.97 0.46 -4.24
N SER A 535 -11.99 -0.25 -3.71
CA SER A 535 -12.18 -1.64 -3.28
C SER A 535 -11.42 -2.04 -2.03
N HIS A 536 -11.89 -3.08 -1.36
CA HIS A 536 -11.23 -3.63 -0.16
C HIS A 536 -11.07 -2.61 0.98
N ASN A 537 -12.01 -1.68 1.13
CA ASN A 537 -11.97 -0.68 2.21
C ASN A 537 -12.98 -1.04 3.31
N ALA A 538 -12.58 -0.95 4.58
CA ALA A 538 -13.39 -1.42 5.70
C ALA A 538 -13.43 -0.40 6.86
N GLU A 539 -14.60 0.15 7.18
CA GLU A 539 -14.75 1.09 8.30
C GLU A 539 -16.04 0.81 9.09
N GLN A 540 -16.06 1.22 10.36
CA GLN A 540 -17.25 1.12 11.21
C GLN A 540 -18.37 2.10 10.80
N SER A 541 -18.05 3.17 10.05
CA SER A 541 -19.05 4.12 9.54
C SER A 541 -19.31 3.92 8.06
N GLU A 542 -18.34 4.17 7.17
CA GLU A 542 -18.53 4.16 5.71
C GLU A 542 -17.43 3.38 4.97
N GLY A 543 -17.81 2.53 4.01
CA GLY A 543 -16.84 1.64 3.35
C GLY A 543 -16.11 2.32 2.19
N GLY A 544 -16.82 2.55 1.08
CA GLY A 544 -16.28 3.05 -0.17
C GLY A 544 -16.36 4.57 -0.31
N LEU A 545 -17.55 5.12 -0.52
CA LEU A 545 -17.81 6.54 -0.71
C LEU A 545 -18.78 7.07 0.34
N ALA A 546 -18.39 8.15 1.00
CA ALA A 546 -19.22 8.87 1.95
C ALA A 546 -19.36 10.34 1.57
N LEU A 547 -20.58 10.80 1.36
CA LEU A 547 -20.85 12.10 0.75
C LEU A 547 -21.90 12.88 1.56
N TYR A 548 -21.44 13.82 2.38
CA TYR A 548 -22.27 14.55 3.33
C TYR A 548 -22.35 16.04 3.06
N GLY A 549 -23.54 16.62 3.16
CA GLY A 549 -23.70 18.07 3.08
C GLY A 549 -24.98 18.48 2.40
N SER A 550 -25.05 19.75 1.99
CA SER A 550 -26.26 20.37 1.46
C SER A 550 -25.97 21.19 0.20
N LEU A 551 -26.96 21.23 -0.69
CA LEU A 551 -26.94 22.04 -1.91
C LEU A 551 -25.72 21.76 -2.84
N SER A 552 -25.13 20.58 -2.72
CA SER A 552 -24.06 20.11 -3.62
C SER A 552 -24.65 19.15 -4.66
N ASN A 553 -24.15 19.21 -5.89
CA ASN A 553 -24.51 18.26 -6.95
C ASN A 553 -23.41 17.22 -7.13
N VAL A 554 -23.77 15.95 -7.05
CA VAL A 554 -22.83 14.84 -7.24
C VAL A 554 -23.17 14.07 -8.51
N THR A 555 -22.14 13.75 -9.28
CA THR A 555 -22.23 12.82 -10.42
C THR A 555 -21.19 11.73 -10.26
N ILE A 556 -21.60 10.47 -10.47
CA ILE A 556 -20.68 9.34 -10.36
C ILE A 556 -20.87 8.41 -11.55
N TYR A 557 -19.84 8.29 -12.38
CA TYR A 557 -19.95 7.64 -13.66
C TYR A 557 -18.85 6.60 -13.90
N ASN A 558 -19.24 5.39 -14.30
CA ASN A 558 -18.33 4.31 -14.68
C ASN A 558 -17.32 3.98 -13.56
N CYS A 559 -17.80 3.84 -12.32
CA CYS A 559 -16.99 3.50 -11.17
C CYS A 559 -17.24 2.06 -10.73
N THR A 560 -16.18 1.38 -10.29
CA THR A 560 -16.26 0.02 -9.73
C THR A 560 -16.03 0.11 -8.24
N LEU A 561 -16.98 -0.39 -7.45
CA LEU A 561 -16.90 -0.40 -5.99
C LEU A 561 -17.18 -1.82 -5.50
N TYR A 562 -16.17 -2.52 -4.98
CA TYR A 562 -16.33 -3.92 -4.61
C TYR A 562 -15.51 -4.30 -3.38
N ASN A 563 -15.96 -5.31 -2.63
CA ASN A 563 -15.33 -5.78 -1.39
C ASN A 563 -15.09 -4.66 -0.36
N ASN A 564 -15.96 -3.65 -0.30
CA ASN A 564 -15.92 -2.67 0.78
C ASN A 564 -16.84 -3.14 1.91
N GLU A 565 -16.51 -2.81 3.17
CA GLU A 565 -17.24 -3.25 4.35
C GLU A 565 -17.64 -2.05 5.22
N SER A 566 -18.94 -1.90 5.47
CA SER A 566 -19.48 -0.94 6.45
C SER A 566 -20.94 -1.28 6.81
N PRO A 567 -21.38 -0.97 8.05
CA PRO A 567 -22.75 -1.17 8.48
C PRO A 567 -23.75 -0.13 7.94
N HIS A 568 -23.31 1.06 7.52
CA HIS A 568 -24.18 2.17 7.11
C HIS A 568 -24.17 2.46 5.59
N GLY A 569 -23.26 1.84 4.84
CA GLY A 569 -23.17 1.94 3.38
C GLY A 569 -21.80 1.47 2.91
N SER A 570 -21.72 0.23 2.44
CA SER A 570 -20.44 -0.39 2.06
C SER A 570 -19.87 0.23 0.79
N ALA A 571 -20.69 0.53 -0.22
CA ALA A 571 -20.23 1.19 -1.44
C ALA A 571 -20.48 2.70 -1.39
N ILE A 572 -21.71 3.13 -1.10
CA ILE A 572 -22.08 4.56 -1.12
C ILE A 572 -23.03 4.89 0.03
N SER A 573 -22.68 5.92 0.80
CA SER A 573 -23.54 6.63 1.74
C SER A 573 -23.59 8.10 1.35
N SER A 574 -24.78 8.65 1.05
CA SER A 574 -24.91 10.06 0.67
C SER A 574 -26.17 10.75 1.20
N SER A 575 -26.02 12.02 1.58
CA SER A 575 -27.13 12.94 1.89
C SER A 575 -27.30 14.07 0.85
N MET A 576 -26.57 14.00 -0.27
CA MET A 576 -26.55 15.05 -1.29
C MET A 576 -27.44 14.71 -2.48
N LYS A 577 -27.82 15.73 -3.27
CA LYS A 577 -28.49 15.49 -4.55
C LYS A 577 -27.51 14.84 -5.53
N MET A 578 -27.91 13.72 -6.12
CA MET A 578 -27.07 12.97 -7.06
C MET A 578 -27.76 12.87 -8.42
N SER A 579 -26.98 12.92 -9.50
CA SER A 579 -27.48 12.69 -10.85
C SER A 579 -26.49 11.82 -11.62
N HIS A 580 -27.00 10.83 -12.34
CA HIS A 580 -26.22 9.86 -13.13
C HIS A 580 -25.32 8.99 -12.25
N ILE A 581 -25.82 7.81 -11.94
CA ILE A 581 -25.19 6.77 -11.13
C ILE A 581 -25.05 5.54 -12.03
N ASN A 582 -23.82 5.10 -12.31
CA ASN A 582 -23.49 3.83 -12.99
C ASN A 582 -22.40 3.10 -12.20
N PHE A 583 -22.74 1.94 -11.64
CA PHE A 583 -21.87 1.12 -10.81
C PHE A 583 -21.88 -0.37 -11.19
N ASN A 584 -20.81 -1.06 -10.83
CA ASN A 584 -20.76 -2.52 -10.72
C ASN A 584 -20.30 -2.89 -9.31
N ILE A 585 -21.18 -3.48 -8.50
CA ILE A 585 -20.97 -3.72 -7.06
C ILE A 585 -21.36 -5.15 -6.68
N THR A 586 -20.62 -5.77 -5.76
CA THR A 586 -20.76 -7.21 -5.51
C THR A 586 -21.07 -7.68 -4.07
N ASP A 587 -21.23 -6.85 -3.00
CA ASP A 587 -21.68 -7.40 -1.68
C ASP A 587 -22.10 -6.41 -0.53
N TYR A 588 -23.11 -6.82 0.27
CA TYR A 588 -23.71 -6.32 1.58
C TYR A 588 -24.02 -4.81 1.74
N SER A 589 -25.27 -4.44 2.11
CA SER A 589 -25.79 -3.05 2.32
C SER A 589 -25.06 -1.94 1.58
N VAL A 590 -25.42 -1.79 0.31
CA VAL A 590 -24.48 -1.32 -0.70
C VAL A 590 -24.60 0.18 -0.96
N VAL A 591 -25.83 0.66 -1.17
CA VAL A 591 -26.09 2.05 -1.56
C VAL A 591 -27.19 2.63 -0.69
N VAL A 592 -26.90 3.74 -0.02
CA VAL A 592 -27.86 4.55 0.75
C VAL A 592 -27.76 6.00 0.30
N ILE A 593 -28.82 6.52 -0.31
CA ILE A 593 -28.89 7.91 -0.78
C ILE A 593 -30.15 8.56 -0.20
N SER A 594 -29.96 9.62 0.56
CA SER A 594 -31.03 10.47 1.09
C SER A 594 -31.16 11.72 0.21
N GLY A 595 -32.30 11.86 -0.46
CA GLY A 595 -32.60 12.98 -1.37
C GLY A 595 -32.99 12.54 -2.78
N PRO A 596 -33.36 13.49 -3.65
CA PRO A 596 -33.69 13.21 -5.05
C PRO A 596 -32.46 12.70 -5.80
N CYS A 597 -32.61 11.58 -6.52
CA CYS A 597 -31.56 10.96 -7.30
C CYS A 597 -32.06 10.51 -8.68
N GLU A 598 -31.18 10.57 -9.68
CA GLU A 598 -31.38 9.99 -11.01
C GLU A 598 -30.37 8.86 -11.20
N THR A 599 -30.85 7.63 -11.36
CA THR A 599 -30.02 6.45 -11.58
C THR A 599 -30.21 5.93 -13.00
N GLY A 600 -29.15 5.36 -13.59
CA GLY A 600 -29.19 4.87 -14.97
C GLY A 600 -28.12 3.82 -15.24
N ASN A 601 -28.50 2.66 -15.79
CA ASN A 601 -27.56 1.60 -16.23
C ASN A 601 -26.66 1.05 -15.10
N ASN A 602 -27.25 0.70 -13.95
CA ASN A 602 -26.52 0.11 -12.82
C ASN A 602 -26.47 -1.41 -12.87
N SER A 603 -25.39 -1.96 -12.30
CA SER A 603 -25.23 -3.39 -12.06
C SER A 603 -24.84 -3.66 -10.60
N MET A 604 -25.51 -4.63 -9.99
CA MET A 604 -25.25 -5.04 -8.62
C MET A 604 -25.49 -6.55 -8.52
N THR A 605 -24.58 -7.26 -7.87
CA THR A 605 -24.75 -8.68 -7.55
C THR A 605 -24.62 -8.84 -6.05
N CYS A 606 -25.52 -9.59 -5.44
CA CYS A 606 -25.38 -10.05 -4.07
C CYS A 606 -24.64 -11.38 -4.05
N GLY A 607 -23.84 -11.61 -3.01
CA GLY A 607 -23.28 -12.93 -2.73
C GLY A 607 -24.37 -14.01 -2.60
N GLU A 608 -23.93 -15.26 -2.68
CA GLU A 608 -24.81 -16.43 -2.58
C GLU A 608 -25.73 -16.38 -1.35
N GLU A 609 -26.96 -16.87 -1.51
CA GLU A 609 -27.97 -17.00 -0.44
C GLU A 609 -28.48 -15.66 0.13
N ARG A 610 -28.37 -14.58 -0.65
CA ARG A 610 -28.81 -13.22 -0.29
C ARG A 610 -29.72 -12.64 -1.34
N TYR A 611 -30.83 -12.07 -0.88
CA TYR A 611 -31.76 -11.38 -1.77
C TYR A 611 -31.42 -9.89 -1.85
N MET A 612 -31.82 -9.27 -2.96
CA MET A 612 -31.69 -7.83 -3.16
C MET A 612 -32.91 -7.11 -2.60
N ASP A 613 -32.73 -6.40 -1.48
CA ASP A 613 -33.74 -5.52 -0.90
C ASP A 613 -33.63 -4.11 -1.50
N VAL A 614 -34.70 -3.68 -2.16
CA VAL A 614 -34.75 -2.45 -2.94
C VAL A 614 -35.87 -1.57 -2.38
N SER A 615 -35.50 -0.41 -1.85
CA SER A 615 -36.43 0.58 -1.33
C SER A 615 -36.20 1.91 -2.04
N GLU A 616 -37.16 2.29 -2.90
CA GLU A 616 -37.06 3.46 -3.77
C GLU A 616 -38.25 4.39 -3.50
N SER A 617 -37.98 5.64 -3.18
CA SER A 617 -38.98 6.69 -3.06
C SER A 617 -38.45 8.01 -3.64
N ALA A 618 -39.30 9.01 -3.80
CA ALA A 618 -38.86 10.34 -4.22
C ALA A 618 -37.87 11.00 -3.24
N ALA A 619 -37.81 10.53 -1.98
CA ALA A 619 -37.02 11.12 -0.91
C ALA A 619 -35.77 10.31 -0.53
N PHE A 620 -35.70 9.03 -0.87
CA PHE A 620 -34.55 8.17 -0.56
C PHE A 620 -34.45 6.96 -1.50
N LEU A 621 -33.23 6.49 -1.72
CA LEU A 621 -32.88 5.28 -2.45
C LEU A 621 -32.02 4.38 -1.55
N MET A 622 -32.42 3.13 -1.37
CA MET A 622 -31.67 2.14 -0.62
C MET A 622 -31.62 0.81 -1.36
N TRP A 623 -30.42 0.32 -1.65
CA TRP A 623 -30.17 -1.02 -2.17
C TRP A 623 -29.30 -1.80 -1.18
N SER A 624 -29.80 -2.94 -0.73
CA SER A 624 -29.07 -3.78 0.23
C SER A 624 -29.16 -5.26 -0.10
N CYS A 625 -28.07 -5.99 0.09
CA CYS A 625 -28.08 -7.46 0.05
C CYS A 625 -28.35 -7.99 1.46
N ARG A 626 -29.48 -8.65 1.67
CA ARG A 626 -29.90 -9.15 2.97
C ARG A 626 -30.03 -10.68 2.97
N PRO A 627 -29.72 -11.35 4.09
CA PRO A 627 -30.01 -12.78 4.23
C PRO A 627 -31.52 -12.98 4.38
N CYS A 628 -32.03 -14.10 3.87
CA CYS A 628 -33.42 -14.48 4.12
C CYS A 628 -33.68 -14.75 5.61
N GLU A 629 -34.91 -14.48 6.07
CA GLU A 629 -35.36 -14.82 7.43
C GLU A 629 -35.38 -16.35 7.63
N ASN A 630 -35.29 -16.80 8.89
CA ASN A 630 -35.42 -18.22 9.22
C ASN A 630 -36.73 -18.82 8.66
N GLY A 631 -36.64 -19.98 7.99
CA GLY A 631 -37.78 -20.61 7.33
C GLY A 631 -38.06 -20.13 5.90
N LYS A 632 -37.24 -19.23 5.35
CA LYS A 632 -37.23 -18.84 3.93
C LYS A 632 -35.85 -19.09 3.31
N TYR A 633 -35.77 -19.14 1.99
CA TYR A 633 -34.52 -19.31 1.23
C TYR A 633 -34.55 -18.56 -0.10
N ILE A 634 -33.38 -18.42 -0.71
CA ILE A 634 -33.18 -18.04 -2.11
C ILE A 634 -32.21 -19.07 -2.72
N ILE A 635 -32.10 -19.18 -4.04
CA ILE A 635 -31.06 -20.00 -4.68
C ILE A 635 -30.27 -19.06 -5.56
N GLY A 636 -28.95 -19.04 -5.41
CA GLY A 636 -28.12 -17.99 -5.98
C GLY A 636 -28.13 -16.71 -5.13
N GLY A 637 -27.83 -15.57 -5.76
CA GLY A 637 -27.92 -14.24 -5.17
C GLY A 637 -28.83 -13.31 -5.96
N GLY A 638 -29.34 -12.27 -5.29
CA GLY A 638 -30.03 -11.16 -5.95
C GLY A 638 -29.09 -10.47 -6.94
N ARG A 639 -29.60 -10.08 -8.11
CA ARG A 639 -28.83 -9.36 -9.12
C ARG A 639 -29.67 -8.27 -9.77
N MET A 640 -29.01 -7.18 -10.11
CA MET A 640 -29.49 -6.10 -10.95
C MET A 640 -28.53 -5.99 -12.12
N GLU A 641 -29.02 -6.14 -13.34
CA GLU A 641 -28.25 -5.90 -14.57
C GLU A 641 -29.00 -4.92 -15.45
N ARG A 642 -28.42 -3.75 -15.72
CA ARG A 642 -29.06 -2.68 -16.53
C ARG A 642 -30.48 -2.37 -16.04
N GLU A 643 -30.63 -2.24 -14.73
CA GLU A 643 -31.91 -1.99 -14.01
C GLU A 643 -32.91 -3.15 -13.98
N GLU A 644 -32.64 -4.27 -14.67
CA GLU A 644 -33.46 -5.48 -14.53
C GLU A 644 -33.10 -6.20 -13.23
N LYS A 645 -34.06 -6.24 -12.30
CA LYS A 645 -33.91 -6.78 -10.95
C LYS A 645 -34.36 -8.25 -10.93
N SER A 646 -33.56 -9.15 -10.37
CA SER A 646 -33.93 -10.55 -10.10
C SER A 646 -33.40 -11.01 -8.74
N GLY A 647 -34.02 -12.04 -8.16
CA GLY A 647 -33.67 -12.50 -6.79
C GLY A 647 -34.01 -11.47 -5.69
N ILE A 648 -35.16 -10.80 -5.82
CA ILE A 648 -35.65 -9.77 -4.89
C ILE A 648 -36.48 -10.32 -3.73
N GLU A 649 -36.92 -11.57 -3.79
CA GLU A 649 -37.84 -12.16 -2.81
C GLU A 649 -37.36 -13.54 -2.36
N CYS A 650 -37.44 -13.79 -1.07
CA CYS A 650 -37.17 -15.08 -0.47
C CYS A 650 -38.41 -16.00 -0.54
N LYS A 651 -38.20 -17.25 -0.95
CA LYS A 651 -39.24 -18.28 -1.06
C LYS A 651 -39.39 -19.05 0.27
N LEU A 652 -40.58 -19.61 0.52
CA LEU A 652 -40.85 -20.41 1.73
C LEU A 652 -40.13 -21.75 1.71
N CYS A 653 -39.47 -22.12 2.82
CA CYS A 653 -38.73 -23.38 2.92
C CYS A 653 -39.66 -24.60 2.78
N PRO A 654 -39.35 -25.56 1.89
CA PRO A 654 -40.17 -26.76 1.71
C PRO A 654 -40.07 -27.68 2.93
N ALA A 655 -41.11 -28.49 3.17
CA ALA A 655 -41.20 -29.35 4.37
C ALA A 655 -40.02 -30.35 4.53
N GLY A 656 -39.40 -30.75 3.41
CA GLY A 656 -38.25 -31.66 3.37
C GLY A 656 -36.88 -31.00 3.57
N ALA A 657 -36.81 -29.68 3.81
CA ALA A 657 -35.57 -28.95 4.06
C ALA A 657 -35.61 -28.16 5.38
N SER A 658 -34.45 -27.68 5.81
CA SER A 658 -34.24 -26.74 6.91
C SER A 658 -33.47 -25.55 6.38
N CYS A 659 -34.09 -24.36 6.45
CA CYS A 659 -33.53 -23.12 5.95
C CYS A 659 -33.25 -22.18 7.13
N GLN A 660 -31.98 -21.85 7.34
CA GLN A 660 -31.49 -20.93 8.37
C GLN A 660 -30.99 -19.64 7.70
N SER A 661 -31.05 -18.52 8.41
CA SER A 661 -30.68 -17.22 7.84
C SER A 661 -29.22 -17.17 7.37
N GLY A 662 -29.01 -16.82 6.09
CA GLY A 662 -27.68 -16.65 5.49
C GLY A 662 -26.89 -17.94 5.25
N LEU A 663 -27.53 -19.11 5.33
CA LEU A 663 -26.91 -20.42 5.11
C LEU A 663 -27.61 -21.18 3.97
N THR A 664 -26.83 -21.97 3.23
CA THR A 664 -27.34 -22.86 2.17
C THR A 664 -28.42 -23.81 2.72
N PRO A 665 -29.58 -23.95 2.04
CA PRO A 665 -30.65 -24.84 2.47
C PRO A 665 -30.17 -26.29 2.70
N GLN A 666 -30.52 -26.84 3.86
CA GLN A 666 -30.17 -28.21 4.26
C GLN A 666 -31.35 -29.15 4.00
N ALA A 667 -31.19 -30.13 3.11
CA ALA A 667 -32.15 -31.21 2.94
C ALA A 667 -32.18 -32.11 4.18
N LYS A 668 -33.38 -32.50 4.63
CA LYS A 668 -33.55 -33.45 5.73
C LYS A 668 -33.14 -34.85 5.29
N GLY A 669 -32.67 -35.67 6.23
CA GLY A 669 -32.34 -37.07 5.96
C GLY A 669 -33.49 -37.82 5.27
N ARG A 670 -33.14 -38.68 4.29
CA ARG A 670 -34.05 -39.44 3.42
C ARG A 670 -34.85 -38.61 2.40
N TYR A 671 -34.63 -37.31 2.30
CA TYR A 671 -35.20 -36.48 1.24
C TYR A 671 -34.16 -36.23 0.15
N TRP A 672 -34.64 -36.14 -1.09
CA TRP A 672 -33.91 -35.59 -2.22
C TRP A 672 -34.47 -34.21 -2.47
N CYS A 673 -33.60 -33.21 -2.56
CA CYS A 673 -34.01 -31.87 -2.94
C CYS A 673 -33.39 -31.53 -4.31
N GLY A 674 -34.14 -30.84 -5.14
CA GLY A 674 -33.67 -30.36 -6.43
C GLY A 674 -34.40 -29.09 -6.84
N VAL A 675 -33.80 -28.36 -7.78
CA VAL A 675 -34.38 -27.13 -8.30
C VAL A 675 -35.28 -27.48 -9.48
N ASN A 676 -36.55 -27.08 -9.41
CA ASN A 676 -37.50 -27.23 -10.51
C ASN A 676 -37.29 -26.13 -11.56
N ASN A 677 -37.95 -26.24 -12.72
CA ASN A 677 -37.93 -25.25 -13.81
C ASN A 677 -38.39 -23.83 -13.41
N ARG A 678 -38.94 -23.65 -12.21
CA ARG A 678 -39.35 -22.36 -11.63
C ARG A 678 -38.34 -21.82 -10.59
N GLU A 679 -37.14 -22.39 -10.56
CA GLU A 679 -36.09 -22.07 -9.57
C GLU A 679 -36.58 -22.27 -8.12
N GLU A 680 -37.44 -23.24 -7.92
CA GLU A 680 -38.01 -23.60 -6.61
C GLU A 680 -37.38 -24.90 -6.12
N LEU A 681 -36.97 -24.91 -4.86
CA LEU A 681 -36.48 -26.09 -4.17
C LEU A 681 -37.65 -27.04 -3.91
N GLN A 682 -37.65 -28.18 -4.58
CA GLN A 682 -38.59 -29.25 -4.38
C GLN A 682 -37.91 -30.40 -3.64
N CYS A 683 -38.43 -30.75 -2.47
CA CYS A 683 -37.92 -31.86 -1.67
C CYS A 683 -38.92 -33.02 -1.65
N LEU A 684 -38.49 -34.18 -2.09
CA LEU A 684 -39.28 -35.40 -2.22
C LEU A 684 -38.65 -36.53 -1.41
N LEU A 685 -39.48 -37.45 -0.90
CA LEU A 685 -38.99 -38.60 -0.16
C LEU A 685 -38.28 -39.55 -1.14
N CYS A 686 -37.07 -39.98 -0.80
CA CYS A 686 -36.34 -40.92 -1.66
C CYS A 686 -36.82 -42.35 -1.48
N PRO A 687 -36.65 -43.19 -2.53
CA PRO A 687 -36.67 -44.64 -2.36
C PRO A 687 -35.69 -45.09 -1.27
N SER A 688 -36.02 -46.19 -0.59
CA SER A 688 -35.22 -46.77 0.49
C SER A 688 -33.76 -46.97 0.06
N ASP A 689 -32.83 -46.42 0.85
CA ASP A 689 -31.36 -46.49 0.66
C ASP A 689 -30.80 -45.78 -0.59
N TYR A 690 -31.55 -44.86 -1.22
CA TYR A 690 -31.05 -44.07 -2.36
C TYR A 690 -30.43 -42.72 -1.95
N CYS A 691 -30.89 -42.16 -0.83
CA CYS A 691 -30.44 -40.86 -0.30
C CYS A 691 -29.78 -40.99 1.07
N LYS A 692 -29.01 -39.97 1.45
CA LYS A 692 -28.32 -39.92 2.75
C LYS A 692 -29.32 -39.89 3.90
N LYS A 693 -28.95 -40.57 5.01
CA LYS A 693 -29.78 -40.66 6.21
C LYS A 693 -29.67 -39.43 7.11
N GLU A 694 -28.59 -38.68 6.99
CA GLU A 694 -28.30 -37.45 7.73
C GLU A 694 -28.74 -36.21 6.93
N SER A 695 -28.86 -35.06 7.59
CA SER A 695 -29.07 -33.78 6.90
C SER A 695 -27.83 -33.42 6.07
N HIS A 696 -28.06 -32.82 4.91
CA HIS A 696 -27.01 -32.54 3.93
C HIS A 696 -27.41 -31.35 3.05
N ASP A 697 -26.45 -30.72 2.37
CA ASP A 697 -26.74 -29.65 1.41
C ASP A 697 -27.73 -30.12 0.35
N TRP A 698 -28.66 -29.25 -0.03
CA TRP A 698 -29.74 -29.62 -0.95
C TRP A 698 -29.26 -30.22 -2.27
N HIS A 699 -28.08 -29.83 -2.78
CA HIS A 699 -27.50 -30.34 -4.02
C HIS A 699 -26.77 -31.68 -3.87
N ASN A 700 -26.68 -32.22 -2.65
CA ASN A 700 -25.87 -33.39 -2.32
C ASN A 700 -26.67 -34.50 -1.62
N SER A 701 -27.83 -34.84 -2.19
CA SER A 701 -28.78 -35.78 -1.58
C SER A 701 -28.48 -37.27 -1.76
N CYS A 702 -27.72 -37.63 -2.77
CA CYS A 702 -27.56 -39.03 -3.16
C CYS A 702 -26.56 -39.81 -2.30
N LEU A 703 -26.86 -41.09 -2.07
CA LEU A 703 -26.01 -42.02 -1.34
C LEU A 703 -25.13 -42.81 -2.32
N GLY A 704 -23.81 -42.79 -2.09
CA GLY A 704 -22.83 -43.49 -2.93
C GLY A 704 -22.68 -42.84 -4.31
N ASN A 705 -22.50 -43.64 -5.36
CA ASN A 705 -22.28 -43.19 -6.74
C ASN A 705 -23.60 -43.03 -7.52
N ARG A 706 -24.63 -42.53 -6.86
CA ARG A 706 -25.94 -42.23 -7.45
C ARG A 706 -26.04 -40.75 -7.79
N GLU A 707 -26.75 -40.45 -8.86
CA GLU A 707 -27.03 -39.08 -9.30
C GLU A 707 -28.44 -38.97 -9.90
N GLY A 708 -28.81 -37.77 -10.32
CA GLY A 708 -30.09 -37.51 -10.98
C GLY A 708 -31.25 -37.32 -10.01
N VAL A 709 -32.44 -37.12 -10.60
CA VAL A 709 -33.67 -36.88 -9.85
C VAL A 709 -34.00 -38.10 -8.97
N LEU A 710 -34.24 -37.85 -7.68
CA LEU A 710 -34.45 -38.90 -6.66
C LEU A 710 -33.31 -39.93 -6.56
N CYS A 711 -32.11 -39.60 -7.06
CA CYS A 711 -30.96 -40.48 -7.11
C CYS A 711 -31.22 -41.79 -7.89
N GLY A 712 -32.11 -41.73 -8.89
CA GLY A 712 -32.54 -42.88 -9.68
C GLY A 712 -31.45 -43.44 -10.59
N THR A 713 -30.49 -42.61 -11.02
CA THR A 713 -29.44 -42.98 -11.96
C THR A 713 -28.10 -43.23 -11.27
N CYS A 714 -27.25 -44.02 -11.92
CA CYS A 714 -25.86 -44.20 -11.50
C CYS A 714 -24.96 -43.16 -12.17
N ALA A 715 -23.98 -42.66 -11.42
CA ALA A 715 -22.98 -41.73 -11.93
C ALA A 715 -22.22 -42.30 -13.13
N ALA A 716 -21.63 -41.42 -13.94
CA ALA A 716 -20.82 -41.80 -15.09
C ALA A 716 -19.78 -42.89 -14.74
N ASN A 717 -19.67 -43.91 -15.62
CA ASN A 717 -18.84 -45.12 -15.45
C ASN A 717 -19.32 -46.12 -14.39
N TYR A 718 -20.50 -45.90 -13.78
CA TYR A 718 -21.17 -46.86 -12.92
C TYR A 718 -22.45 -47.39 -13.59
N THR A 719 -22.85 -48.59 -13.20
CA THR A 719 -24.06 -49.25 -13.68
C THR A 719 -24.75 -49.98 -12.54
N LEU A 720 -26.06 -50.21 -12.70
CA LEU A 720 -26.85 -50.88 -11.69
C LEU A 720 -26.43 -52.36 -11.60
N GLY A 721 -26.12 -52.81 -10.39
CA GLY A 721 -25.90 -54.23 -10.14
C GLY A 721 -27.20 -55.04 -10.20
N PHE A 722 -27.10 -56.28 -10.67
CA PHE A 722 -28.25 -57.20 -10.76
C PHE A 722 -28.86 -57.43 -9.36
N PHE A 723 -30.16 -57.15 -9.20
CA PHE A 723 -30.92 -57.24 -7.94
C PHE A 723 -30.41 -56.38 -6.76
N THR A 724 -29.61 -55.34 -7.00
CA THR A 724 -29.14 -54.41 -5.95
C THR A 724 -29.47 -52.96 -6.28
N SER A 725 -29.66 -52.15 -5.24
CA SER A 725 -29.78 -50.69 -5.31
C SER A 725 -28.42 -49.98 -5.27
N SER A 726 -27.30 -50.69 -5.35
CA SER A 726 -25.96 -50.08 -5.39
C SER A 726 -25.45 -49.93 -6.82
N CYS A 727 -24.83 -48.79 -7.11
CA CYS A 727 -24.15 -48.54 -8.38
C CYS A 727 -22.72 -49.11 -8.34
N LEU A 728 -22.43 -50.06 -9.24
CA LEU A 728 -21.14 -50.73 -9.35
C LEU A 728 -20.32 -50.15 -10.50
N PRO A 729 -18.98 -50.09 -10.38
CA PRO A 729 -18.14 -49.65 -11.49
C PRO A 729 -18.31 -50.57 -12.70
N THR A 730 -18.41 -49.98 -13.89
CA THR A 730 -18.50 -50.73 -15.16
C THR A 730 -17.30 -51.66 -15.40
N SER A 731 -16.14 -51.35 -14.82
CA SER A 731 -14.94 -52.19 -14.87
C SER A 731 -15.06 -53.49 -14.07
N GLU A 732 -15.96 -53.57 -13.10
CA GLU A 732 -16.21 -54.79 -12.30
C GLU A 732 -17.23 -55.72 -12.98
N CYS A 733 -17.83 -55.30 -14.10
CA CYS A 733 -18.85 -56.06 -14.80
C CYS A 733 -18.24 -57.19 -15.66
N LYS A 734 -18.65 -58.44 -15.39
CA LYS A 734 -18.21 -59.63 -16.14
C LYS A 734 -19.41 -60.30 -16.82
N SER A 735 -19.46 -60.26 -18.16
CA SER A 735 -20.60 -60.82 -18.93
C SER A 735 -20.76 -62.34 -18.79
N GLN A 736 -19.71 -63.05 -18.36
CA GLN A 736 -19.69 -64.50 -18.15
C GLN A 736 -20.74 -64.98 -17.13
N TRP A 737 -21.14 -64.12 -16.19
CA TRP A 737 -22.20 -64.44 -15.22
C TRP A 737 -23.60 -64.50 -15.83
N MET A 738 -23.84 -63.89 -17.00
CA MET A 738 -25.13 -63.99 -17.71
C MET A 738 -25.44 -65.42 -18.16
N ALA A 739 -24.41 -66.23 -18.44
CA ALA A 739 -24.58 -67.65 -18.77
C ALA A 739 -25.12 -68.46 -17.58
N LEU A 740 -24.77 -68.09 -16.35
CA LEU A 740 -25.23 -68.76 -15.13
C LEU A 740 -26.74 -68.53 -14.93
N PHE A 741 -27.26 -67.36 -15.29
CA PHE A 741 -28.71 -67.07 -15.24
C PHE A 741 -29.53 -67.90 -16.23
N CYS A 742 -28.98 -68.25 -17.39
CA CYS A 742 -29.66 -69.11 -18.37
C CYS A 742 -29.82 -70.56 -17.86
N ILE A 743 -28.98 -71.01 -16.92
CA ILE A 743 -29.02 -72.36 -16.34
C ILE A 743 -30.06 -72.46 -15.20
N ILE A 744 -30.36 -71.36 -14.52
CA ILE A 744 -31.29 -71.34 -13.37
C ILE A 744 -32.68 -71.90 -13.72
N PRO A 745 -33.35 -71.51 -14.83
CA PRO A 745 -34.64 -72.10 -15.24
C PRO A 745 -34.57 -73.61 -15.48
N ILE A 746 -33.43 -74.12 -15.97
CA ILE A 746 -33.21 -75.56 -16.17
C ILE A 746 -33.08 -76.27 -14.81
N PHE A 747 -32.43 -75.64 -13.83
CA PHE A 747 -32.32 -76.15 -12.47
C PHE A 747 -33.69 -76.19 -11.77
N TYR A 748 -34.49 -75.14 -11.91
CA TYR A 748 -35.88 -75.12 -11.43
C TYR A 748 -36.73 -76.20 -12.12
N PHE A 749 -36.55 -76.43 -13.42
CA PHE A 749 -37.19 -77.55 -14.12
C PHE A 749 -36.80 -78.91 -13.50
N ILE A 750 -35.52 -79.15 -13.25
CA ILE A 750 -35.02 -80.38 -12.60
C ILE A 750 -35.66 -80.53 -11.21
N ILE A 751 -35.71 -79.47 -10.40
CA ILE A 751 -36.29 -79.51 -9.06
C ILE A 751 -37.80 -79.76 -9.10
N LEU A 752 -38.54 -79.07 -9.97
CA LEU A 752 -40.00 -79.15 -10.00
C LEU A 752 -40.52 -80.44 -10.65
N VAL A 753 -39.79 -81.02 -11.60
CA VAL A 753 -40.24 -82.20 -12.37
C VAL A 753 -39.57 -83.49 -11.89
N LEU A 754 -38.27 -83.47 -11.59
CA LEU A 754 -37.50 -84.69 -11.29
C LEU A 754 -37.45 -85.00 -9.78
N LEU A 755 -37.39 -83.99 -8.91
CA LEU A 755 -37.44 -84.19 -7.46
C LEU A 755 -38.89 -84.26 -6.94
N PRO A 756 -39.24 -85.15 -5.99
CA PRO A 756 -40.60 -85.31 -5.46
C PRO A 756 -40.93 -84.27 -4.37
N ILE A 757 -40.41 -83.04 -4.48
CA ILE A 757 -40.55 -81.99 -3.44
C ILE A 757 -41.93 -81.30 -3.54
N GLY A 758 -42.49 -81.20 -4.75
CA GLY A 758 -43.78 -80.51 -4.99
C GLY A 758 -45.03 -81.24 -4.48
N ASP A 759 -44.92 -82.49 -4.03
CA ASP A 759 -46.05 -83.29 -3.56
C ASP A 759 -46.30 -83.18 -2.03
N GLY A 760 -45.37 -82.56 -1.28
CA GLY A 760 -45.55 -82.33 0.15
C GLY A 760 -46.62 -81.28 0.47
N SER A 761 -47.50 -81.56 1.43
CA SER A 761 -48.48 -80.59 1.96
C SER A 761 -47.81 -79.30 2.45
N ILE A 762 -46.59 -79.41 2.98
CA ILE A 762 -45.75 -78.31 3.43
C ILE A 762 -45.44 -77.34 2.28
N TRP A 763 -45.09 -77.82 1.09
CA TRP A 763 -44.76 -76.94 -0.04
C TRP A 763 -45.97 -76.12 -0.51
N LYS A 764 -47.16 -76.73 -0.52
CA LYS A 764 -48.41 -76.06 -0.88
C LYS A 764 -48.78 -74.98 0.15
N SER A 765 -48.71 -75.30 1.45
CA SER A 765 -48.98 -74.34 2.53
C SER A 765 -47.95 -73.21 2.59
N THR A 766 -46.66 -73.51 2.40
CA THR A 766 -45.59 -72.51 2.34
C THR A 766 -45.74 -71.59 1.13
N SER A 767 -46.09 -72.13 -0.05
CA SER A 767 -46.35 -71.31 -1.24
C SER A 767 -47.55 -70.37 -1.03
N TYR A 768 -48.64 -70.83 -0.43
CA TYR A 768 -49.79 -69.97 -0.09
C TYR A 768 -49.44 -68.90 0.95
N PHE A 769 -48.68 -69.26 1.99
CA PHE A 769 -48.24 -68.32 3.03
C PHE A 769 -47.36 -67.21 2.45
N ILE A 770 -46.37 -67.55 1.64
CA ILE A 770 -45.47 -66.58 0.98
C ILE A 770 -46.24 -65.62 0.07
N GLN A 771 -47.29 -66.09 -0.60
CA GLN A 771 -48.13 -65.25 -1.46
C GLN A 771 -49.05 -64.30 -0.67
N THR A 772 -49.39 -64.64 0.58
CA THR A 772 -50.41 -63.91 1.36
C THR A 772 -49.79 -62.91 2.34
N VAL A 773 -48.64 -63.23 2.96
CA VAL A 773 -48.02 -62.39 4.01
C VAL A 773 -47.67 -60.96 3.57
N PRO A 774 -47.13 -60.72 2.35
CA PRO A 774 -46.82 -59.35 1.90
C PRO A 774 -48.04 -58.41 1.83
N LEU A 775 -49.25 -58.97 1.75
CA LEU A 775 -50.52 -58.22 1.69
C LEU A 775 -51.02 -57.77 3.07
N LEU A 776 -50.48 -58.31 4.16
CA LEU A 776 -50.99 -58.12 5.53
C LEU A 776 -50.14 -57.18 6.41
N ILE A 777 -49.03 -56.63 5.90
CA ILE A 777 -48.04 -55.88 6.71
C ILE A 777 -47.94 -54.39 6.28
N SER A 778 -47.64 -53.49 7.23
CA SER A 778 -47.47 -52.04 6.99
C SER A 778 -46.13 -51.67 6.33
N GLN A 779 -46.10 -50.54 5.62
CA GLN A 779 -45.05 -50.15 4.65
C GLN A 779 -43.61 -50.17 5.22
N GLY A 780 -43.40 -49.76 6.47
CA GLY A 780 -42.07 -49.70 7.09
C GLY A 780 -41.44 -51.06 7.46
N GLN A 781 -42.25 -52.12 7.56
CA GLN A 781 -41.78 -53.49 7.86
C GLN A 781 -41.80 -54.43 6.64
N ARG A 782 -42.44 -54.00 5.53
CA ARG A 782 -42.51 -54.79 4.29
C ARG A 782 -41.14 -55.10 3.71
N ASP A 783 -40.23 -54.12 3.68
CA ASP A 783 -38.94 -54.29 3.01
C ASP A 783 -38.03 -55.32 3.71
N GLN A 784 -38.07 -55.38 5.05
CA GLN A 784 -37.33 -56.38 5.81
C GLN A 784 -37.93 -57.78 5.66
N VAL A 785 -39.26 -57.93 5.74
CA VAL A 785 -39.93 -59.23 5.64
C VAL A 785 -39.86 -59.79 4.22
N ILE A 786 -40.04 -58.95 3.19
CA ILE A 786 -39.90 -59.36 1.79
C ILE A 786 -38.43 -59.71 1.48
N SER A 787 -37.45 -59.00 2.03
CA SER A 787 -36.04 -59.35 1.89
C SER A 787 -35.71 -60.72 2.53
N ILE A 788 -36.25 -61.01 3.72
CA ILE A 788 -36.07 -62.30 4.40
C ILE A 788 -36.80 -63.45 3.67
N LEU A 789 -38.01 -63.22 3.14
CA LEU A 789 -38.75 -64.24 2.38
C LEU A 789 -38.15 -64.47 0.99
N ALA A 790 -37.67 -63.41 0.33
CA ALA A 790 -36.94 -63.52 -0.92
C ALA A 790 -35.60 -64.25 -0.70
N SER A 791 -34.92 -64.06 0.43
CA SER A 791 -33.61 -64.67 0.67
C SER A 791 -33.65 -66.20 0.83
N ILE A 792 -34.79 -66.74 1.27
CA ILE A 792 -34.97 -68.17 1.50
C ILE A 792 -35.36 -68.94 0.22
N PHE A 793 -36.06 -68.31 -0.73
CA PHE A 793 -36.60 -69.01 -1.93
C PHE A 793 -36.18 -68.44 -3.28
N PHE A 794 -35.73 -67.19 -3.36
CA PHE A 794 -35.48 -66.49 -4.62
C PHE A 794 -34.20 -65.64 -4.67
N ASN A 795 -33.40 -65.56 -3.59
CA ASN A 795 -32.36 -64.53 -3.51
C ASN A 795 -31.17 -64.86 -2.57
N PRO A 796 -30.00 -65.34 -3.04
CA PRO A 796 -28.82 -65.46 -2.17
C PRO A 796 -28.15 -64.12 -1.82
N SER A 797 -28.73 -62.98 -2.20
CA SER A 797 -27.96 -61.75 -2.44
C SER A 797 -27.98 -60.70 -1.33
N ALA A 798 -28.64 -60.94 -0.19
CA ALA A 798 -28.65 -59.92 0.87
C ALA A 798 -27.44 -59.96 1.82
N THR A 799 -26.62 -61.03 1.83
CA THR A 799 -25.49 -61.11 2.77
C THR A 799 -24.23 -61.85 2.26
N THR A 800 -24.17 -62.31 1.01
CA THR A 800 -22.96 -62.98 0.51
C THR A 800 -22.52 -62.41 -0.84
N GLY A 801 -21.27 -61.95 -0.91
CA GLY A 801 -20.65 -61.30 -2.08
C GLY A 801 -20.41 -62.19 -3.30
N LEU A 802 -21.24 -63.22 -3.51
CA LEU A 802 -21.08 -64.21 -4.59
C LEU A 802 -21.49 -63.71 -5.98
N PHE A 803 -22.29 -62.64 -6.07
CA PHE A 803 -22.78 -62.06 -7.34
C PHE A 803 -22.23 -60.65 -7.63
N ARG A 804 -21.05 -60.32 -7.10
CA ARG A 804 -20.38 -59.03 -7.39
C ARG A 804 -19.89 -59.04 -8.84
N GLY A 805 -20.50 -58.24 -9.71
CA GLY A 805 -20.07 -58.06 -11.10
C GLY A 805 -21.08 -58.41 -12.20
N VAL A 806 -22.37 -58.61 -11.86
CA VAL A 806 -23.45 -58.73 -12.85
C VAL A 806 -24.08 -57.35 -13.06
N CYS A 807 -24.04 -56.85 -14.28
CA CYS A 807 -24.49 -55.51 -14.63
C CYS A 807 -25.57 -55.59 -15.72
N ILE A 808 -26.70 -54.91 -15.51
CA ILE A 808 -27.82 -54.93 -16.45
C ILE A 808 -27.76 -53.75 -17.44
N GLY A 809 -27.00 -52.72 -17.11
CA GLY A 809 -27.03 -51.44 -17.81
C GLY A 809 -27.89 -50.43 -17.05
N GLN A 810 -28.22 -49.32 -17.72
CA GLN A 810 -29.20 -48.35 -17.21
C GLN A 810 -30.60 -48.89 -17.50
N VAL A 811 -31.35 -49.10 -16.43
CA VAL A 811 -32.67 -49.72 -16.47
C VAL A 811 -33.55 -48.92 -15.54
N ASP A 812 -34.71 -48.49 -16.03
CA ASP A 812 -35.66 -47.73 -15.22
C ASP A 812 -36.26 -48.61 -14.12
N TYR A 813 -36.77 -48.00 -13.05
CA TYR A 813 -37.34 -48.76 -11.92
C TYR A 813 -38.43 -49.77 -12.37
N VAL A 814 -39.26 -49.38 -13.33
CA VAL A 814 -40.32 -50.24 -13.89
C VAL A 814 -39.72 -51.44 -14.62
N GLU A 815 -38.72 -51.21 -15.46
CA GLU A 815 -38.02 -52.24 -16.22
C GLU A 815 -37.25 -53.18 -15.27
N MET A 816 -36.69 -52.66 -14.18
CA MET A 816 -36.03 -53.45 -13.15
C MET A 816 -37.00 -54.39 -12.45
N GLN A 817 -38.21 -53.91 -12.10
CA GLN A 817 -39.24 -54.78 -11.54
C GLN A 817 -39.73 -55.81 -12.56
N MET A 818 -39.79 -55.50 -13.86
CA MET A 818 -40.12 -56.46 -14.91
C MET A 818 -39.02 -57.52 -15.10
N LEU A 819 -37.75 -57.16 -14.99
CA LEU A 819 -36.61 -58.10 -15.04
C LEU A 819 -36.66 -59.14 -13.92
N SER A 820 -37.24 -58.80 -12.76
CA SER A 820 -37.44 -59.77 -11.68
C SER A 820 -38.38 -60.93 -12.05
N LEU A 821 -39.27 -60.73 -13.04
CA LEU A 821 -40.18 -61.75 -13.56
C LEU A 821 -39.53 -62.68 -14.61
N TYR A 822 -38.29 -62.41 -15.01
CA TYR A 822 -37.58 -63.19 -16.01
C TYR A 822 -37.45 -64.68 -15.62
N ILE A 823 -37.01 -64.96 -14.39
CA ILE A 823 -36.78 -66.34 -13.94
C ILE A 823 -38.09 -67.16 -13.93
N PRO A 824 -39.22 -66.67 -13.35
CA PRO A 824 -40.51 -67.35 -13.45
C PRO A 824 -40.99 -67.59 -14.88
N LEU A 825 -40.91 -66.57 -15.76
CA LEU A 825 -41.36 -66.67 -17.15
C LEU A 825 -40.51 -67.63 -17.98
N ALA A 826 -39.19 -67.57 -17.83
CA ALA A 826 -38.26 -68.48 -18.48
C ALA A 826 -38.47 -69.93 -18.00
N THR A 827 -38.73 -70.13 -16.69
CA THR A 827 -39.02 -71.44 -16.12
C THR A 827 -40.33 -72.02 -16.69
N LEU A 828 -41.38 -71.19 -16.81
CA LEU A 828 -42.65 -71.60 -17.45
C LEU A 828 -42.43 -72.00 -18.92
N PHE A 829 -41.64 -71.22 -19.66
CA PHE A 829 -41.34 -71.49 -21.07
C PHE A 829 -40.59 -72.83 -21.24
N VAL A 830 -39.55 -73.06 -20.44
CA VAL A 830 -38.79 -74.33 -20.44
C VAL A 830 -39.68 -75.52 -20.05
N LEU A 831 -40.50 -75.38 -19.00
CA LEU A 831 -41.47 -76.41 -18.59
C LEU A 831 -42.47 -76.73 -19.69
N SER A 832 -43.02 -75.70 -20.35
CA SER A 832 -44.02 -75.87 -21.41
C SER A 832 -43.43 -76.61 -22.61
N LEU A 833 -42.23 -76.24 -23.06
CA LEU A 833 -41.52 -76.94 -24.13
C LEU A 833 -41.22 -78.39 -23.78
N ALA A 834 -40.74 -78.65 -22.55
CA ALA A 834 -40.47 -80.01 -22.09
C ALA A 834 -41.75 -80.86 -22.02
N CYS A 835 -42.85 -80.31 -21.51
CA CYS A 835 -44.14 -81.01 -21.47
C CYS A 835 -44.68 -81.31 -22.87
N ILE A 836 -44.56 -80.37 -23.82
CA ILE A 836 -44.94 -80.58 -25.22
C ILE A 836 -44.09 -81.69 -25.84
N PHE A 837 -42.77 -81.69 -25.61
CA PHE A 837 -41.87 -82.72 -26.14
C PHE A 837 -42.21 -84.11 -25.59
N ILE A 838 -42.46 -84.22 -24.28
CA ILE A 838 -42.89 -85.47 -23.63
C ILE A 838 -44.23 -85.95 -24.19
N PHE A 839 -45.19 -85.04 -24.40
CA PHE A 839 -46.48 -85.37 -24.99
C PHE A 839 -46.34 -85.90 -26.42
N ILE A 840 -45.54 -85.23 -27.26
CA ILE A 840 -45.27 -85.67 -28.64
C ILE A 840 -44.56 -87.02 -28.64
N TYR A 841 -43.56 -87.23 -27.79
CA TYR A 841 -42.85 -88.50 -27.67
C TYR A 841 -43.81 -89.66 -27.33
N HIS A 842 -44.70 -89.46 -26.36
CA HIS A 842 -45.68 -90.48 -25.97
C HIS A 842 -46.69 -90.79 -27.09
N ARG A 843 -47.17 -89.75 -27.81
CA ARG A 843 -48.09 -89.89 -28.95
C ARG A 843 -47.44 -90.62 -30.13
N VAL A 844 -46.15 -90.42 -30.37
CA VAL A 844 -45.38 -91.12 -31.41
C VAL A 844 -45.16 -92.58 -31.01
N GLN A 845 -44.87 -92.86 -29.74
CA GLN A 845 -44.68 -94.22 -29.22
C GLN A 845 -45.97 -95.05 -29.28
N GLU A 846 -47.13 -94.49 -28.95
CA GLU A 846 -48.45 -95.14 -29.12
C GLU A 846 -48.78 -95.45 -30.60
N ARG A 847 -48.43 -94.55 -31.51
CA ARG A 847 -48.66 -94.75 -32.95
C ARG A 847 -47.77 -95.84 -33.55
N TRP A 848 -46.56 -96.02 -33.02
CA TRP A 848 -45.63 -97.07 -33.44
C TRP A 848 -46.02 -98.46 -32.92
N THR A 849 -46.59 -98.58 -31.72
CA THR A 849 -47.00 -99.86 -31.13
C THR A 849 -48.38 -100.34 -31.61
N SER A 850 -49.25 -99.47 -32.10
CA SER A 850 -50.59 -99.81 -32.60
C SER A 850 -50.61 -100.53 -33.96
N SER A 851 -49.55 -100.45 -34.77
CA SER A 851 -49.49 -101.10 -36.10
C SER A 851 -49.03 -102.58 -36.08
N ARG A 852 -48.75 -103.17 -34.91
CA ARG A 852 -48.17 -104.52 -34.82
C ARG A 852 -48.60 -105.26 -33.54
N ARG A 853 -49.87 -105.68 -33.44
CA ARG A 853 -50.35 -106.84 -32.64
C ARG A 853 -51.87 -107.01 -32.75
N SER A 854 -52.30 -107.59 -33.86
CA SER A 854 -53.35 -108.62 -33.82
C SER A 854 -52.64 -109.93 -34.15
N TYR A 855 -52.97 -110.98 -33.41
CA TYR A 855 -52.42 -112.36 -33.40
C TYR A 855 -51.48 -112.78 -32.26
N GLN A 856 -52.03 -113.74 -31.51
CA GLN A 856 -51.45 -114.82 -30.69
C GLN A 856 -51.29 -114.60 -29.18
N ALA A 857 -52.31 -115.11 -28.49
CA ALA A 857 -52.30 -115.58 -27.12
C ALA A 857 -51.61 -116.96 -26.98
N LEU A 858 -51.19 -117.26 -25.74
CA LEU A 858 -51.24 -118.57 -25.06
C LEU A 858 -50.09 -119.60 -25.21
N VAL A 859 -49.13 -119.61 -24.24
CA VAL A 859 -48.43 -120.78 -23.65
C VAL A 859 -47.87 -120.34 -22.25
N MET A 860 -48.53 -120.71 -21.14
CA MET A 860 -48.12 -121.67 -20.06
C MET A 860 -46.78 -121.36 -19.32
N LEU A 861 -46.83 -120.97 -18.03
CA LEU A 861 -46.65 -121.79 -16.79
C LEU A 861 -45.18 -122.23 -16.57
N GLU A 862 -44.54 -122.26 -15.39
CA GLU A 862 -44.80 -121.97 -13.97
C GLU A 862 -43.45 -122.19 -13.23
N TYR A 863 -43.38 -121.88 -11.94
CA TYR A 863 -42.73 -122.70 -10.88
C TYR A 863 -41.42 -122.21 -10.18
N ILE A 864 -41.64 -121.59 -9.01
CA ILE A 864 -41.16 -121.91 -7.64
C ILE A 864 -39.68 -121.73 -7.21
N ASN A 865 -39.49 -120.86 -6.19
CA ASN A 865 -38.90 -121.07 -4.84
C ASN A 865 -38.45 -119.69 -4.29
N GLY A 866 -38.72 -119.23 -3.06
CA GLY A 866 -39.43 -119.72 -1.88
C GLY A 866 -39.35 -118.64 -0.78
N ASP A 867 -40.43 -118.48 -0.02
CA ASP A 867 -40.54 -118.39 1.46
C ASP A 867 -39.61 -117.42 2.25
N THR A 868 -40.15 -116.30 2.78
CA THR A 868 -40.75 -116.07 4.15
C THR A 868 -39.68 -115.93 5.25
N GLU A 869 -39.67 -114.94 6.16
CA GLU A 869 -40.70 -114.34 7.05
C GLU A 869 -40.33 -112.86 7.38
N LEU A 870 -41.27 -111.89 7.38
CA LEU A 870 -42.21 -111.42 8.45
C LEU A 870 -41.54 -110.42 9.44
N GLU A 871 -42.03 -109.21 9.76
CA GLU A 871 -43.42 -108.86 10.11
C GLU A 871 -43.70 -107.32 10.23
N SER A 872 -44.94 -106.93 9.86
CA SER A 872 -45.81 -105.79 10.29
C SER A 872 -45.31 -104.33 10.17
N GLY A 873 -45.97 -103.34 9.54
CA GLY A 873 -47.31 -103.06 8.99
C GLY A 873 -47.36 -101.50 8.86
N THR A 874 -47.86 -100.80 7.84
CA THR A 874 -49.18 -100.76 7.23
C THR A 874 -49.11 -100.10 5.84
N THR A 875 -49.78 -100.74 4.89
CA THR A 875 -50.44 -100.28 3.65
C THR A 875 -50.27 -98.83 3.16
N GLY A 876 -49.69 -98.70 1.97
CA GLY A 876 -49.77 -97.51 1.12
C GLY A 876 -49.01 -97.71 -0.19
N VAL A 877 -49.61 -98.46 -1.12
CA VAL A 877 -49.10 -98.75 -2.46
C VAL A 877 -48.80 -97.42 -3.19
N GLY A 878 -47.52 -97.09 -3.32
CA GLY A 878 -47.06 -95.92 -4.07
C GLY A 878 -47.29 -96.12 -5.56
N GLU A 879 -48.42 -95.66 -6.05
CA GLU A 879 -48.72 -95.55 -7.48
C GLU A 879 -47.72 -94.58 -8.10
N LYS A 880 -46.74 -95.10 -8.87
CA LYS A 880 -45.76 -94.26 -9.59
C LYS A 880 -46.53 -93.43 -10.63
N ARG A 881 -46.82 -92.17 -10.29
CA ARG A 881 -47.47 -91.20 -11.20
C ARG A 881 -46.73 -91.11 -12.52
N THR A 882 -47.49 -91.04 -13.61
CA THR A 882 -46.96 -90.83 -14.95
C THR A 882 -46.25 -89.48 -15.04
N VAL A 883 -45.19 -89.41 -15.85
CA VAL A 883 -44.41 -88.16 -16.08
C VAL A 883 -45.32 -87.00 -16.52
N MET A 884 -46.42 -87.32 -17.22
CA MET A 884 -47.46 -86.36 -17.62
C MET A 884 -48.10 -85.64 -16.43
N SER A 885 -48.42 -86.35 -15.34
CA SER A 885 -49.03 -85.78 -14.14
C SER A 885 -48.05 -84.83 -13.40
N ARG A 886 -46.76 -85.18 -13.37
CA ARG A 886 -45.70 -84.33 -12.78
C ARG A 886 -45.47 -83.06 -13.61
N CYS A 887 -45.59 -83.16 -14.94
CA CYS A 887 -45.52 -82.00 -15.83
C CYS A 887 -46.66 -81.00 -15.62
N THR A 888 -47.89 -81.50 -15.48
CA THR A 888 -49.05 -80.63 -15.20
C THR A 888 -48.97 -79.94 -13.85
N ALA A 889 -48.48 -80.64 -12.81
CA ALA A 889 -48.28 -80.04 -11.49
C ALA A 889 -47.19 -78.95 -11.53
N GLY A 890 -46.06 -79.21 -12.18
CA GLY A 890 -44.98 -78.23 -12.37
C GLY A 890 -45.45 -76.98 -13.13
N LEU A 891 -46.27 -77.14 -14.17
CA LEU A 891 -46.86 -76.01 -14.91
C LEU A 891 -47.77 -75.15 -14.02
N ILE A 892 -48.67 -75.77 -13.24
CA ILE A 892 -49.55 -75.03 -12.33
C ILE A 892 -48.73 -74.25 -11.29
N THR A 893 -47.68 -74.87 -10.73
CA THR A 893 -46.78 -74.18 -9.78
C THR A 893 -46.05 -73.01 -10.44
N ALA A 894 -45.55 -73.16 -11.68
CA ALA A 894 -44.90 -72.07 -12.41
C ALA A 894 -45.87 -70.90 -12.70
N PHE A 895 -47.13 -71.19 -13.08
CA PHE A 895 -48.16 -70.17 -13.25
C PHE A 895 -48.49 -69.42 -11.96
N LEU A 896 -48.55 -70.11 -10.82
CA LEU A 896 -48.78 -69.48 -9.52
C LEU A 896 -47.61 -68.59 -9.09
N LEU A 897 -46.37 -68.97 -9.41
CA LEU A 897 -45.19 -68.12 -9.15
C LEU A 897 -45.20 -66.84 -9.99
N ILE A 898 -45.59 -66.93 -11.27
CA ILE A 898 -45.75 -65.75 -12.13
C ILE A 898 -46.86 -64.85 -11.61
N TYR A 899 -48.00 -65.42 -11.21
CA TYR A 899 -49.10 -64.65 -10.62
C TYR A 899 -48.66 -63.89 -9.36
N GLY A 900 -47.98 -64.57 -8.42
CA GLY A 900 -47.46 -63.93 -7.21
C GLY A 900 -46.44 -62.83 -7.50
N GLY A 901 -45.53 -63.06 -8.45
CA GLY A 901 -44.57 -62.06 -8.90
C GLY A 901 -45.24 -60.82 -9.51
N LEU A 902 -46.21 -61.02 -10.43
CA LEU A 902 -46.94 -59.93 -11.08
C LEU A 902 -47.74 -59.10 -10.07
N VAL A 903 -48.44 -59.75 -9.14
CA VAL A 903 -49.20 -59.06 -8.09
C VAL A 903 -48.28 -58.23 -7.19
N SER A 904 -47.11 -58.76 -6.82
CA SER A 904 -46.12 -58.01 -6.04
C SER A 904 -45.58 -56.79 -6.81
N THR A 905 -45.24 -56.95 -8.09
CA THR A 905 -44.77 -55.85 -8.95
C THR A 905 -45.84 -54.78 -9.14
N CYS A 906 -47.09 -55.18 -9.43
CA CYS A 906 -48.20 -54.26 -9.56
C CYS A 906 -48.46 -53.48 -8.27
N LEU A 907 -48.36 -54.11 -7.10
CA LEU A 907 -48.50 -53.42 -5.81
C LEU A 907 -47.36 -52.45 -5.54
N LYS A 908 -46.11 -52.80 -5.86
CA LYS A 908 -44.97 -51.88 -5.73
C LYS A 908 -45.11 -50.65 -6.63
N LEU A 909 -45.62 -50.83 -7.85
CA LEU A 909 -45.87 -49.73 -8.78
C LEU A 909 -47.08 -48.88 -8.41
N LEU A 910 -48.10 -49.45 -7.74
CA LEU A 910 -49.28 -48.69 -7.27
C LEU A 910 -48.94 -47.78 -6.07
N PHE A 911 -47.91 -48.11 -5.29
CA PHE A 911 -47.49 -47.36 -4.10
C PHE A 911 -46.23 -46.51 -4.32
N CYS A 912 -45.68 -46.50 -5.54
CA CYS A 912 -44.72 -45.52 -6.03
C CYS A 912 -45.46 -44.40 -6.76
#